data_AF-W9V839-F1
#
_entry.id   AF-W9V839-F1
#
_cell.length_a   1.000
_cell.length_b   1.000
_cell.length_c   1.000
_cell.angle_alpha   90.00
_cell.angle_beta   90.00
_cell.angle_gamma   90.00
#
_symmetry.space_group_name_H-M   'P 1'
#
loop_
_entity.id
_entity.type
_entity.pdbx_description
1 polymer ?
#
loop_
_entity_poly.entity_id
_entity_poly.type
_entity_poly.pdbx_seq_one_letter_code
_entity_poly.pdbx_strand_id
1 'polypeptide(L)'
;MTTMKPIQNLLSTPAGRRLLIAVLVLIGLTLAYKLLYPLMFESYVGKTNAPLTYDSSKRLTDAEFEALAADLSREARYRKAASIVSTDQEPFARQVKIEMLMGTDSVVRDSEPSHIKYFRDAGIRRYEGPDTCLTCHATIKIDHPDGTVATVGTLEDIVDSVHFKFQSDSGGFSTYGYDGRQVNSGPHKIPVGKIDRACGIPGSFTWTGWAALVEARPEHAPEGEVQLRSEGCGQCHIGGNYQPATEKMMPIGDVPNEAKEGIDCLICHSTRYDMNQRVVIRDANGLRWDQDRSMRAALTVGPIRSENCLRCHQHNMGGDVYLHNAAAQEIGYAHQRILHRGAKRGNPFSPHDDAHAAAGLQCTDCHRPSGHKIPRGRMGVDLVANDLPGQEVSCESCHSQAPHNNSEHKALLNGHIARLACETCHIEELQPTNVVLRDWVHPTWNAEEGIWEPTDVYLSGEPGKGFTFLWFNGNGTFLANALGNNPNKSDAYDPLMQQIARIDDPEIVAAVRAKAIELKERYPEIDVDRYVEMATNPLSQLSPELLEKRERMIQSNLRSAMNQGESRIYPFKRFNAMMYEDMSNQGPFGAMILPFDYKTYYETGDSRAAVVKAVQDPIVRRMYQEPFKLYMMDEFMAYFGVTDGWQTLYPVVDGKLVNVEPHWMRQMGTLMVNHGIQGSGRDCTDCHSPDGIMDFSKLGYTPERAAELEDVDIAEQLTSDEMSAQATPSD
;
A
#
# COMPACT_ATOMS: atom_id res chain seq x y z
N MET A 1 3.01 58.36 30.37
CA MET A 1 1.60 58.32 29.94
C MET A 1 1.53 58.69 28.45
N THR A 2 1.84 57.78 27.53
CA THR A 2 1.79 58.10 26.09
C THR A 2 1.79 56.84 25.20
N THR A 3 0.88 55.89 25.41
CA THR A 3 0.77 54.69 24.56
C THR A 3 -0.67 54.14 24.40
N MET A 4 -1.68 55.02 24.27
CA MET A 4 -3.08 54.61 24.00
C MET A 4 -3.76 55.38 22.84
N LYS A 5 -3.01 56.05 21.96
CA LYS A 5 -3.58 56.84 20.85
C LYS A 5 -4.12 56.07 19.60
N PRO A 6 -3.71 54.84 19.25
CA PRO A 6 -4.14 54.24 17.97
C PRO A 6 -5.59 53.70 17.99
N ILE A 7 -6.06 53.17 19.13
CA ILE A 7 -7.41 52.57 19.24
C ILE A 7 -8.51 53.65 19.28
N GLN A 8 -8.23 54.80 19.91
CA GLN A 8 -9.17 55.92 19.97
C GLN A 8 -9.48 56.52 18.59
N ASN A 9 -8.49 56.58 17.69
CA ASN A 9 -8.70 57.05 16.32
C ASN A 9 -9.54 56.05 15.49
N LEU A 10 -9.36 54.75 15.69
CA LEU A 10 -10.15 53.71 15.00
C LEU A 10 -11.63 53.75 15.42
N LEU A 11 -11.93 54.08 16.67
CA LEU A 11 -13.30 54.18 17.21
C LEU A 11 -14.00 55.52 16.91
N SER A 12 -13.26 56.51 16.38
CA SER A 12 -13.76 57.88 16.16
C SER A 12 -14.60 58.06 14.89
N THR A 13 -14.48 57.14 13.92
CA THR A 13 -15.22 57.20 12.64
C THR A 13 -16.17 56.00 12.48
N PRO A 14 -17.31 56.17 11.78
CA PRO A 14 -18.21 55.04 11.47
C PRO A 14 -17.51 53.92 10.69
N ALA A 15 -16.57 54.27 9.81
CA ALA A 15 -15.76 53.32 9.04
C ALA A 15 -14.82 52.50 9.93
N GLY A 16 -14.12 53.15 10.87
CA GLY A 16 -13.21 52.45 11.79
C GLY A 16 -13.95 51.56 12.82
N ARG A 17 -15.16 51.94 13.25
CA ARG A 17 -16.03 51.05 14.04
C ARG A 17 -16.48 49.82 13.25
N ARG A 18 -16.89 49.99 11.99
CA ARG A 18 -17.26 48.87 11.10
C ARG A 18 -16.07 47.94 10.84
N LEU A 19 -14.88 48.49 10.63
CA LEU A 19 -13.65 47.70 10.48
C LEU A 19 -13.33 46.91 11.75
N LEU A 20 -13.43 47.53 12.92
CA LEU A 20 -13.21 46.84 14.20
C LEU A 20 -14.23 45.71 14.41
N ILE A 21 -15.52 45.95 14.12
CA ILE A 21 -16.56 44.92 14.19
C ILE A 21 -16.23 43.78 13.22
N ALA A 22 -15.84 44.07 11.97
CA ALA A 22 -15.46 43.06 11.00
C ALA A 22 -14.26 42.22 11.47
N VAL A 23 -13.24 42.86 12.05
CA VAL A 23 -12.08 42.16 12.63
C VAL A 23 -12.48 41.29 13.82
N LEU A 24 -13.33 41.79 14.73
CA LEU A 24 -13.81 41.02 15.88
C LEU A 24 -14.68 39.83 15.45
N VAL A 25 -15.53 40.00 14.43
CA VAL A 25 -16.29 38.91 13.82
C VAL A 25 -15.36 37.89 13.19
N LEU A 26 -14.33 38.32 12.45
CA LEU A 26 -13.35 37.42 11.85
C LEU A 26 -12.58 36.62 12.91
N ILE A 27 -12.16 37.27 14.00
CA ILE A 27 -11.52 36.61 15.15
C ILE A 27 -12.49 35.60 15.78
N GLY A 28 -13.75 35.99 16.01
CA GLY A 28 -14.77 35.11 16.56
C GLY A 28 -15.03 33.88 15.69
N LEU A 29 -15.14 34.06 14.38
CA LEU A 29 -15.29 32.96 13.41
C LEU A 29 -14.05 32.07 13.37
N THR A 30 -12.84 32.65 13.42
CA THR A 30 -11.59 31.89 13.46
C THR A 30 -11.47 31.07 14.73
N LEU A 31 -11.85 31.63 15.90
CA LEU A 31 -11.85 30.90 17.16
C LEU A 31 -12.92 29.79 17.16
N ALA A 32 -14.11 30.06 16.64
CA ALA A 32 -15.14 29.03 16.48
C ALA A 32 -14.67 27.89 15.58
N TYR A 33 -14.02 28.22 14.45
CA TYR A 33 -13.42 27.23 13.56
C TYR A 33 -12.29 26.43 14.23
N LYS A 34 -11.42 27.07 15.00
CA LYS A 34 -10.30 26.37 15.64
C LYS A 34 -10.69 25.55 16.87
N LEU A 35 -11.74 25.95 17.59
CA LEU A 35 -12.09 25.34 18.89
C LEU A 35 -13.39 24.54 18.88
N LEU A 36 -14.42 25.01 18.19
CA LEU A 36 -15.74 24.36 18.19
C LEU A 36 -15.89 23.35 17.05
N TYR A 37 -15.32 23.64 15.88
CA TYR A 37 -15.44 22.75 14.73
C TYR A 37 -14.85 21.35 14.98
N PRO A 38 -13.63 21.18 15.54
CA PRO A 38 -13.08 19.85 15.79
C PRO A 38 -13.98 19.02 16.72
N LEU A 39 -14.50 19.63 17.79
CA LEU A 39 -15.39 18.96 18.74
C LEU A 39 -16.73 18.54 18.10
N MET A 40 -17.34 19.42 17.30
CA MET A 40 -18.56 19.07 16.56
C MET A 40 -18.31 18.00 15.51
N PHE A 41 -17.15 18.06 14.86
CA PHE A 41 -16.73 17.11 13.84
C PHE A 41 -16.55 15.71 14.44
N GLU A 42 -15.74 15.60 15.49
CA GLU A 42 -15.51 14.36 16.25
C GLU A 42 -16.81 13.72 16.74
N SER A 43 -17.72 14.54 17.29
CA SER A 43 -19.05 14.07 17.69
C SER A 43 -19.88 13.57 16.50
N TYR A 44 -19.81 14.25 15.35
CA TYR A 44 -20.55 13.88 14.15
C TYR A 44 -20.06 12.55 13.55
N VAL A 45 -18.74 12.38 13.46
CA VAL A 45 -18.08 11.18 12.91
C VAL A 45 -17.87 10.06 13.93
N GLY A 46 -18.19 10.30 15.20
CA GLY A 46 -18.11 9.32 16.29
C GLY A 46 -16.68 8.86 16.58
N LYS A 47 -15.75 9.81 16.51
CA LYS A 47 -14.30 9.62 16.44
C LYS A 47 -13.64 10.47 17.52
N THR A 48 -12.49 10.03 18.04
CA THR A 48 -11.86 10.65 19.23
C THR A 48 -10.44 11.05 18.90
N ASN A 49 -10.08 12.31 19.19
CA ASN A 49 -8.70 12.73 19.35
C ASN A 49 -8.46 13.09 20.82
N ALA A 50 -7.38 12.59 21.39
CA ALA A 50 -7.01 12.86 22.77
C ALA A 50 -5.48 12.85 22.92
N PRO A 51 -4.92 13.55 23.93
CA PRO A 51 -3.49 13.50 24.20
C PRO A 51 -2.98 12.07 24.37
N LEU A 52 -1.86 11.78 23.73
CA LEU A 52 -1.32 10.43 23.64
C LEU A 52 -0.16 10.25 24.62
N THR A 53 -0.16 9.13 25.35
CA THR A 53 0.90 8.78 26.31
C THR A 53 1.57 7.47 25.92
N TYR A 54 2.89 7.40 26.08
CA TYR A 54 3.68 6.24 25.67
C TYR A 54 4.59 5.83 26.82
N ASP A 55 4.48 4.58 27.27
CA ASP A 55 5.26 4.06 28.40
C ASP A 55 6.76 4.02 28.09
N SER A 56 7.11 3.88 26.82
CA SER A 56 8.49 3.96 26.31
C SER A 56 9.09 5.37 26.41
N SER A 57 8.27 6.43 26.49
CA SER A 57 8.71 7.83 26.66
C SER A 57 9.09 8.16 28.10
N LYS A 58 10.20 7.57 28.57
CA LYS A 58 10.74 7.80 29.92
C LYS A 58 11.80 8.92 29.92
N ARG A 59 11.78 9.73 30.98
CA ARG A 59 12.82 10.73 31.23
C ARG A 59 14.03 10.06 31.87
N LEU A 60 15.21 10.28 31.29
CA LEU A 60 16.48 9.84 31.83
C LEU A 60 17.10 10.90 32.76
N THR A 61 17.83 10.46 33.77
CA THR A 61 18.82 11.28 34.46
C THR A 61 20.03 11.54 33.56
N ASP A 62 20.89 12.50 33.91
CA ASP A 62 22.13 12.74 33.17
C ASP A 62 23.05 11.52 33.16
N ALA A 63 23.13 10.80 34.28
CA ALA A 63 23.93 9.58 34.36
C ALA A 63 23.40 8.46 33.45
N GLU A 64 22.08 8.26 33.42
CA GLU A 64 21.44 7.28 32.52
C GLU A 64 21.60 7.68 31.06
N PHE A 65 21.49 8.97 30.74
CA PHE A 65 21.72 9.49 29.39
C PHE A 65 23.15 9.22 28.93
N GLU A 66 24.17 9.54 29.73
CA GLU A 66 25.57 9.31 29.36
C GLU A 66 25.90 7.81 29.27
N ALA A 67 25.30 6.98 30.13
CA ALA A 67 25.43 5.53 30.02
C ALA A 67 24.82 5.00 28.71
N LEU A 68 23.61 5.43 28.36
CA LEU A 68 22.96 5.07 27.09
C LEU A 68 23.74 5.59 25.89
N ALA A 69 24.24 6.82 25.96
CA ALA A 69 25.07 7.41 24.92
C ALA A 69 26.33 6.55 24.68
N ALA A 70 27.09 6.25 25.73
CA ALA A 70 28.28 5.42 25.63
C ALA A 70 27.98 4.02 25.07
N ASP A 71 26.83 3.44 25.44
CA ASP A 71 26.37 2.16 24.93
C ASP A 71 26.07 2.20 23.43
N LEU A 72 25.30 3.20 22.98
CA LEU A 72 24.95 3.41 21.58
C LEU A 72 26.18 3.70 20.72
N SER A 73 27.11 4.51 21.21
CA SER A 73 28.38 4.80 20.54
C SER A 73 29.22 3.53 20.37
N ARG A 74 29.32 2.71 21.43
CA ARG A 74 30.03 1.43 21.37
C ARG A 74 29.38 0.49 20.36
N GLU A 75 28.06 0.38 20.37
CA GLU A 75 27.30 -0.48 19.47
C GLU A 75 27.44 -0.05 18.00
N ALA A 76 27.42 1.26 17.72
CA ALA A 76 27.59 1.79 16.38
C ALA A 76 29.01 1.54 15.85
N ARG A 77 30.03 1.76 16.69
CA ARG A 77 31.43 1.43 16.38
C ARG A 77 31.62 -0.06 16.12
N TYR A 78 31.02 -0.91 16.96
CA TYR A 78 31.05 -2.36 16.78
C TYR A 78 30.46 -2.76 15.43
N ARG A 79 29.27 -2.27 15.08
CA ARG A 79 28.62 -2.55 13.79
C ARG A 79 29.50 -2.14 12.60
N LYS A 80 30.05 -0.94 12.64
CA LYS A 80 30.95 -0.45 11.58
C LYS A 80 32.19 -1.32 11.46
N ALA A 81 32.86 -1.63 12.57
CA ALA A 81 34.04 -2.50 12.59
C ALA A 81 33.72 -3.92 12.10
N ALA A 82 32.63 -4.51 12.60
CA ALA A 82 32.18 -5.85 12.22
C ALA A 82 31.82 -5.98 10.73
N SER A 83 31.34 -4.91 10.09
CA SER A 83 31.09 -4.88 8.64
C SER A 83 32.36 -4.91 7.78
N ILE A 84 33.52 -4.57 8.35
CA ILE A 84 34.81 -4.54 7.65
C ILE A 84 35.55 -5.87 7.83
N VAL A 85 35.37 -6.53 8.97
CA VAL A 85 36.09 -7.77 9.31
C VAL A 85 35.36 -8.98 8.74
N SER A 86 36.07 -9.73 7.89
CA SER A 86 35.56 -10.97 7.28
C SER A 86 35.00 -11.96 8.31
N THR A 87 33.90 -12.62 7.95
CA THR A 87 33.15 -13.56 8.82
C THR A 87 33.76 -14.96 8.88
N ASP A 88 34.69 -15.29 7.99
CA ASP A 88 35.37 -16.60 7.88
C ASP A 88 36.58 -16.79 8.82
N GLN A 89 36.91 -15.77 9.62
CA GLN A 89 38.07 -15.79 10.51
C GLN A 89 37.78 -16.58 11.80
N GLU A 90 38.85 -17.09 12.42
CA GLU A 90 38.77 -17.72 13.74
C GLU A 90 38.10 -16.75 14.75
N PRO A 91 37.12 -17.21 15.57
CA PRO A 91 36.29 -16.34 16.38
C PRO A 91 37.04 -15.33 17.27
N PHE A 92 38.10 -15.77 17.95
CA PHE A 92 38.89 -14.88 18.80
C PHE A 92 39.67 -13.85 17.98
N ALA A 93 40.33 -14.28 16.90
CA ALA A 93 41.03 -13.37 15.99
C ALA A 93 40.08 -12.33 15.36
N ARG A 94 38.86 -12.74 15.00
CA ARG A 94 37.81 -11.85 14.50
C ARG A 94 37.43 -10.81 15.56
N GLN A 95 37.19 -11.24 16.79
CA GLN A 95 36.83 -10.35 17.90
C GLN A 95 37.93 -9.31 18.16
N VAL A 96 39.19 -9.74 18.26
CA VAL A 96 40.33 -8.83 18.51
C VAL A 96 40.42 -7.76 17.42
N LYS A 97 40.26 -8.13 16.14
CA LYS A 97 40.28 -7.15 15.03
C LYS A 97 39.13 -6.15 15.11
N ILE A 98 37.93 -6.61 15.47
CA ILE A 98 36.78 -5.71 15.67
C ILE A 98 37.08 -4.72 16.79
N GLU A 99 37.56 -5.19 17.95
CA GLU A 99 37.90 -4.34 19.09
C GLU A 99 39.00 -3.33 18.74
N MET A 100 40.04 -3.73 17.99
CA MET A 100 41.07 -2.83 17.49
C MET A 100 40.49 -1.75 16.57
N LEU A 101 39.62 -2.12 15.64
CA LEU A 101 38.99 -1.17 14.70
C LEU A 101 38.06 -0.19 15.40
N MET A 102 37.31 -0.63 16.42
CA MET A 102 36.38 0.21 17.18
C MET A 102 37.06 1.43 17.82
N GLY A 103 38.36 1.32 18.15
CA GLY A 103 39.15 2.40 18.74
C GLY A 103 39.82 3.35 17.72
N THR A 104 39.71 3.08 16.42
CA THR A 104 40.32 3.93 15.40
C THR A 104 39.54 5.22 15.18
N ASP A 105 40.24 6.33 14.98
CA ASP A 105 39.63 7.66 14.79
C ASP A 105 38.60 7.68 13.66
N SER A 106 38.86 6.97 12.56
CA SER A 106 37.92 6.86 11.44
C SER A 106 36.63 6.17 11.84
N VAL A 107 36.70 5.04 12.56
CA VAL A 107 35.48 4.31 12.98
C VAL A 107 34.71 5.14 13.99
N VAL A 108 35.38 5.76 14.96
CA VAL A 108 34.72 6.65 15.93
C VAL A 108 34.00 7.79 15.21
N ARG A 109 34.70 8.53 14.34
CA ARG A 109 34.13 9.67 13.60
C ARG A 109 32.95 9.26 12.72
N ASP A 110 33.06 8.13 12.01
CA ASP A 110 32.11 7.75 10.96
C ASP A 110 30.92 6.92 11.48
N SER A 111 30.91 6.51 12.75
CA SER A 111 29.83 5.70 13.33
C SER A 111 29.09 6.34 14.49
N GLU A 112 29.61 7.43 15.08
CA GLU A 112 28.99 8.06 16.24
C GLU A 112 27.58 8.61 15.92
N PRO A 113 26.53 8.23 16.67
CA PRO A 113 25.20 8.79 16.47
C PRO A 113 25.18 10.30 16.76
N SER A 114 24.89 11.11 15.74
CA SER A 114 24.94 12.58 15.85
C SER A 114 23.96 13.16 16.88
N HIS A 115 22.79 12.51 17.02
CA HIS A 115 21.73 12.97 17.92
C HIS A 115 22.09 12.85 19.40
N ILE A 116 23.08 12.02 19.78
CA ILE A 116 23.66 12.02 21.13
C ILE A 116 24.17 13.41 21.49
N LYS A 117 24.97 14.03 20.62
CA LYS A 117 25.51 15.37 20.87
C LYS A 117 24.41 16.41 20.92
N TYR A 118 23.50 16.41 19.92
CA TYR A 118 22.45 17.41 19.85
C TYR A 118 21.50 17.37 21.06
N PHE A 119 21.12 16.17 21.50
CA PHE A 119 20.24 16.00 22.67
C PHE A 119 20.96 16.34 23.97
N ARG A 120 22.27 16.02 24.07
CA ARG A 120 23.11 16.43 25.20
C ARG A 120 23.12 17.96 25.33
N ASP A 121 23.45 18.65 24.25
CA ASP A 121 23.61 20.11 24.22
C ASP A 121 22.28 20.85 24.47
N ALA A 122 21.17 20.31 23.94
CA ALA A 122 19.83 20.86 24.14
C ALA A 122 19.21 20.48 25.50
N GLY A 123 19.87 19.66 26.32
CA GLY A 123 19.32 19.18 27.60
C GLY A 123 18.11 18.25 27.44
N ILE A 124 17.94 17.61 26.28
CA ILE A 124 16.84 16.70 26.00
C ILE A 124 17.14 15.36 26.70
N ARG A 125 16.22 14.94 27.57
CA ARG A 125 16.31 13.70 28.35
C ARG A 125 15.08 12.81 28.23
N ARG A 126 14.10 13.24 27.44
CA ARG A 126 12.86 12.52 27.14
C ARG A 126 12.48 12.85 25.70
N TYR A 127 12.01 11.85 24.97
CA TYR A 127 11.44 12.04 23.65
C TYR A 127 9.92 12.13 23.75
N GLU A 128 9.35 13.28 23.41
CA GLU A 128 7.92 13.58 23.52
C GLU A 128 7.22 13.57 22.15
N GLY A 129 7.79 12.86 21.17
CA GLY A 129 7.25 12.81 19.81
C GLY A 129 7.72 14.01 18.95
N PRO A 130 6.88 14.47 18.00
CA PRO A 130 7.24 15.54 17.07
C PRO A 130 7.76 16.80 17.75
N ASP A 131 7.21 17.21 18.88
CA ASP A 131 7.64 18.41 19.62
C ASP A 131 9.13 18.40 19.97
N THR A 132 9.70 17.22 20.25
CA THR A 132 11.15 17.10 20.49
C THR A 132 11.94 17.39 19.22
N CYS A 133 11.54 16.80 18.09
CA CYS A 133 12.19 16.99 16.80
C CYS A 133 12.05 18.43 16.29
N LEU A 134 10.86 19.00 16.40
CA LEU A 134 10.50 20.32 15.87
C LEU A 134 11.24 21.46 16.58
N THR A 135 11.84 21.23 17.76
CA THR A 135 12.75 22.19 18.41
C THR A 135 13.93 22.56 17.51
N CYS A 136 14.40 21.62 16.67
CA CYS A 136 15.49 21.84 15.71
C CYS A 136 15.03 21.73 14.25
N HIS A 137 13.94 21.00 13.99
CA HIS A 137 13.44 20.66 12.66
C HIS A 137 12.05 21.24 12.39
N ALA A 138 11.73 22.43 12.91
CA ALA A 138 10.45 23.10 12.64
C ALA A 138 10.19 23.31 11.14
N THR A 139 11.27 23.51 10.38
CA THR A 139 11.22 23.67 8.92
C THR A 139 12.26 22.81 8.25
N ILE A 140 12.00 22.44 7.00
CA ILE A 140 12.93 21.74 6.12
C ILE A 140 13.09 22.51 4.81
N LYS A 141 14.23 22.30 4.16
CA LYS A 141 14.47 22.78 2.79
C LYS A 141 14.12 21.67 1.81
N ILE A 142 13.41 22.02 0.75
CA ILE A 142 13.02 21.13 -0.32
C ILE A 142 13.59 21.69 -1.62
N ASP A 143 14.38 20.87 -2.31
CA ASP A 143 14.86 21.17 -3.65
C ASP A 143 13.78 20.75 -4.66
N HIS A 144 13.44 21.66 -5.56
CA HIS A 144 12.49 21.43 -6.64
C HIS A 144 13.20 21.07 -7.94
N PRO A 145 12.54 20.33 -8.85
CA PRO A 145 13.12 19.95 -10.15
C PRO A 145 13.55 21.14 -11.03
N ASP A 146 12.98 22.33 -10.82
CA ASP A 146 13.34 23.56 -11.53
C ASP A 146 14.60 24.26 -10.94
N GLY A 147 15.24 23.64 -9.94
CA GLY A 147 16.42 24.15 -9.26
C GLY A 147 16.12 25.18 -8.16
N THR A 148 14.85 25.47 -7.89
CA THR A 148 14.46 26.33 -6.76
C THR A 148 14.49 25.56 -5.45
N VAL A 149 14.68 26.29 -4.34
CA VAL A 149 14.68 25.71 -2.99
C VAL A 149 13.60 26.40 -2.17
N ALA A 150 12.63 25.63 -1.66
CA ALA A 150 11.61 26.12 -0.75
C ALA A 150 11.94 25.75 0.69
N THR A 151 11.57 26.61 1.63
CA THR A 151 11.54 26.26 3.07
C THR A 151 10.09 26.05 3.47
N VAL A 152 9.76 24.86 3.96
CA VAL A 152 8.39 24.48 4.35
C VAL A 152 8.34 24.06 5.82
N GLY A 153 7.16 24.15 6.42
CA GLY A 153 6.91 23.61 7.76
C GLY A 153 6.97 22.09 7.72
N THR A 154 7.84 21.48 8.53
CA THR A 154 8.06 20.03 8.53
C THR A 154 6.79 19.26 8.84
N LEU A 155 6.06 19.72 9.86
CA LEU A 155 4.84 19.07 10.31
C LEU A 155 3.71 19.18 9.26
N GLU A 156 3.60 20.34 8.61
CA GLU A 156 2.62 20.57 7.52
C GLU A 156 2.90 19.65 6.33
N ASP A 157 4.17 19.54 5.94
CA ASP A 157 4.60 18.66 4.85
C ASP A 157 4.29 17.18 5.13
N ILE A 158 4.44 16.73 6.38
CA ILE A 158 4.10 15.35 6.79
C ILE A 158 2.58 15.12 6.78
N VAL A 159 1.77 15.98 7.41
CA VAL A 159 0.31 15.75 7.49
C VAL A 159 -0.39 15.84 6.14
N ASP A 160 0.25 16.46 5.16
CA ASP A 160 -0.23 16.52 3.77
C ASP A 160 0.36 15.43 2.87
N SER A 161 1.18 14.53 3.39
CA SER A 161 1.67 13.35 2.68
C SER A 161 0.62 12.23 2.59
N VAL A 162 0.74 11.37 1.59
CA VAL A 162 -0.06 10.14 1.44
C VAL A 162 0.24 9.16 2.59
N HIS A 163 1.46 9.12 3.11
CA HIS A 163 1.80 8.24 4.25
C HIS A 163 1.02 8.59 5.52
N PHE A 164 0.71 9.87 5.75
CA PHE A 164 -0.16 10.28 6.84
C PHE A 164 -1.65 10.15 6.50
N LYS A 165 -2.07 10.59 5.31
CA LYS A 165 -3.50 10.67 4.96
C LYS A 165 -4.10 9.35 4.46
N PHE A 166 -3.27 8.42 3.98
CA PHE A 166 -3.65 7.24 3.18
C PHE A 166 -4.37 7.53 1.86
N GLN A 167 -4.44 8.80 1.47
CA GLN A 167 -5.22 9.27 0.32
C GLN A 167 -4.69 10.59 -0.23
N SER A 168 -5.15 10.92 -1.43
CA SER A 168 -4.93 12.21 -2.06
C SER A 168 -6.17 12.64 -2.85
N ASP A 169 -6.45 13.93 -2.84
CA ASP A 169 -7.40 14.60 -3.72
C ASP A 169 -6.69 15.28 -4.91
N SER A 170 -5.37 15.11 -5.04
CA SER A 170 -4.60 15.63 -6.17
C SER A 170 -5.14 15.08 -7.51
N GLY A 171 -4.95 15.83 -8.58
CA GLY A 171 -5.20 15.34 -9.94
C GLY A 171 -3.95 14.70 -10.54
N GLY A 172 -4.05 14.23 -11.78
CA GLY A 172 -2.90 13.69 -12.52
C GLY A 172 -2.56 12.24 -12.20
N PHE A 173 -3.53 11.48 -11.66
CA PHE A 173 -3.38 10.04 -11.47
C PHE A 173 -3.38 9.29 -12.79
N SER A 174 -2.64 8.20 -12.88
CA SER A 174 -2.72 7.25 -13.99
C SER A 174 -3.98 6.37 -13.96
N THR A 175 -5.07 6.84 -13.34
CA THR A 175 -6.26 6.02 -13.05
C THR A 175 -7.50 6.60 -13.72
N TYR A 176 -8.27 5.74 -14.37
CA TYR A 176 -9.53 6.07 -15.04
C TYR A 176 -10.71 5.38 -14.37
N GLY A 177 -11.80 6.12 -14.17
CA GLY A 177 -13.08 5.56 -13.81
C GLY A 177 -13.73 4.82 -14.99
N TYR A 178 -14.65 3.92 -14.69
CA TYR A 178 -15.44 3.23 -15.71
C TYR A 178 -16.44 4.16 -16.43
N ASP A 179 -16.63 5.38 -15.91
CA ASP A 179 -17.32 6.49 -16.59
C ASP A 179 -16.44 7.20 -17.66
N GLY A 180 -15.17 6.79 -17.80
CA GLY A 180 -14.24 7.27 -18.82
C GLY A 180 -13.41 8.49 -18.42
N ARG A 181 -13.67 9.06 -17.23
CA ARG A 181 -12.92 10.20 -16.74
C ARG A 181 -11.64 9.74 -16.03
N GLN A 182 -10.57 10.50 -16.19
CA GLN A 182 -9.39 10.36 -15.33
C GLN A 182 -9.76 10.84 -13.92
N VAL A 183 -9.45 10.05 -12.90
CA VAL A 183 -9.83 10.32 -11.51
C VAL A 183 -9.28 11.67 -11.06
N ASN A 184 -10.13 12.49 -10.44
CA ASN A 184 -9.81 13.84 -9.93
C ASN A 184 -9.23 14.82 -10.97
N SER A 185 -9.44 14.57 -12.27
CA SER A 185 -9.11 15.54 -13.33
C SER A 185 -10.10 16.70 -13.42
N GLY A 186 -11.32 16.52 -12.89
CA GLY A 186 -12.40 17.50 -12.90
C GLY A 186 -12.33 18.54 -11.76
N PRO A 187 -13.29 19.48 -11.73
CA PRO A 187 -13.39 20.49 -10.68
C PRO A 187 -13.83 19.90 -9.33
N HIS A 188 -14.60 18.81 -9.35
CA HIS A 188 -15.01 18.08 -8.16
C HIS A 188 -13.99 16.98 -7.87
N LYS A 189 -13.25 17.14 -6.78
CA LYS A 189 -12.18 16.22 -6.37
C LYS A 189 -12.56 15.56 -5.08
N ILE A 190 -12.31 14.26 -5.00
CA ILE A 190 -12.56 13.47 -3.81
C ILE A 190 -11.25 12.87 -3.30
N PRO A 191 -11.07 12.75 -1.98
CA PRO A 191 -9.91 12.08 -1.44
C PRO A 191 -9.97 10.58 -1.75
N VAL A 192 -9.00 10.08 -2.51
CA VAL A 192 -8.91 8.69 -2.94
C VAL A 192 -7.56 8.10 -2.55
N GLY A 193 -7.58 6.88 -2.02
CA GLY A 193 -6.39 6.18 -1.53
C GLY A 193 -6.03 4.94 -2.34
N LYS A 194 -5.63 3.90 -1.62
CA LYS A 194 -5.48 2.56 -2.18
C LYS A 194 -6.87 1.96 -2.42
N ILE A 195 -7.06 1.32 -3.56
CA ILE A 195 -8.25 0.49 -3.78
C ILE A 195 -7.82 -0.94 -3.45
N ASP A 196 -8.09 -1.37 -2.22
CA ASP A 196 -7.71 -2.66 -1.69
C ASP A 196 -8.94 -3.45 -1.25
N ARG A 197 -8.91 -4.75 -1.50
CA ARG A 197 -9.96 -5.71 -1.12
C ARG A 197 -9.36 -6.99 -0.53
N ALA A 198 -8.03 -7.03 -0.32
CA ALA A 198 -7.34 -8.18 0.24
C ALA A 198 -7.56 -8.34 1.75
N CYS A 199 -7.78 -7.22 2.45
CA CYS A 199 -7.82 -7.15 3.91
C CYS A 199 -9.25 -7.13 4.48
N GLY A 200 -10.30 -7.40 3.70
CA GLY A 200 -11.66 -7.40 4.23
C GLY A 200 -12.25 -5.99 4.50
N ILE A 201 -11.47 -4.94 4.25
CA ILE A 201 -11.89 -3.55 4.43
C ILE A 201 -11.69 -2.82 3.10
N PRO A 202 -12.70 -2.10 2.59
CA PRO A 202 -12.64 -1.49 1.27
C PRO A 202 -11.68 -0.28 1.27
N GLY A 203 -10.53 -0.45 0.61
CA GLY A 203 -9.60 0.64 0.28
C GLY A 203 -9.13 1.48 1.45
N SER A 204 -9.26 2.82 1.33
CA SER A 204 -8.81 3.79 2.34
C SER A 204 -9.75 3.94 3.54
N PHE A 205 -10.89 3.24 3.57
CA PHE A 205 -11.89 3.32 4.65
C PHE A 205 -11.50 2.48 5.89
N THR A 206 -10.31 2.72 6.42
CA THR A 206 -9.64 1.87 7.44
C THR A 206 -10.21 1.99 8.86
N TRP A 207 -11.26 2.77 9.10
CA TRP A 207 -11.79 3.03 10.45
C TRP A 207 -12.24 1.77 11.21
N THR A 208 -12.85 0.81 10.52
CA THR A 208 -13.44 -0.39 11.15
C THR A 208 -12.40 -1.46 11.50
N GLY A 209 -11.15 -1.27 11.05
CA GLY A 209 -10.03 -2.15 11.35
C GLY A 209 -8.76 -1.38 11.65
N TRP A 210 -8.88 -0.19 12.25
CA TRP A 210 -7.71 0.63 12.56
C TRP A 210 -6.80 -0.03 13.60
N ALA A 211 -7.39 -0.40 14.75
CA ALA A 211 -6.72 -1.07 15.86
C ALA A 211 -7.72 -2.01 16.57
N ALA A 212 -7.39 -3.29 16.63
CA ALA A 212 -8.21 -4.34 17.24
C ALA A 212 -7.37 -5.19 18.21
N LEU A 213 -8.02 -5.59 19.30
CA LEU A 213 -7.54 -6.67 20.17
C LEU A 213 -8.45 -7.88 19.94
N VAL A 214 -7.83 -8.97 19.49
CA VAL A 214 -8.49 -10.25 19.17
C VAL A 214 -8.16 -11.24 20.28
N GLU A 215 -9.17 -11.88 20.85
CA GLU A 215 -8.99 -13.01 21.75
C GLU A 215 -8.67 -14.29 20.97
N ALA A 216 -7.42 -14.71 21.01
CA ALA A 216 -6.92 -15.95 20.43
C ALA A 216 -6.93 -17.11 21.44
N ARG A 217 -7.09 -18.34 20.93
CA ARG A 217 -6.99 -19.60 21.72
C ARG A 217 -6.07 -20.61 21.03
N PRO A 218 -4.76 -20.36 20.97
CA PRO A 218 -3.81 -21.24 20.28
C PRO A 218 -3.80 -22.65 20.85
N GLU A 219 -3.68 -23.69 20.02
CA GLU A 219 -3.63 -25.09 20.51
C GLU A 219 -2.40 -25.38 21.40
N HIS A 220 -1.31 -24.65 21.20
CA HIS A 220 -0.09 -24.78 22.01
C HIS A 220 -0.17 -24.04 23.35
N ALA A 221 -1.19 -23.21 23.56
CA ALA A 221 -1.43 -22.55 24.83
C ALA A 221 -2.03 -23.55 25.84
N PRO A 222 -1.75 -23.41 27.14
CA PRO A 222 -2.46 -24.15 28.20
C PRO A 222 -3.98 -24.11 28.00
N GLU A 223 -4.65 -25.23 28.25
CA GLU A 223 -6.07 -25.39 27.95
C GLU A 223 -6.93 -24.26 28.56
N GLY A 224 -7.64 -23.53 27.70
CA GLY A 224 -8.50 -22.41 28.09
C GLY A 224 -7.80 -21.06 28.25
N GLU A 225 -6.48 -20.97 28.04
CA GLU A 225 -5.76 -19.70 28.09
C GLU A 225 -6.11 -18.83 26.87
N VAL A 226 -6.55 -17.61 27.14
CA VAL A 226 -6.85 -16.60 26.14
C VAL A 226 -5.64 -15.69 25.99
N GLN A 227 -5.12 -15.58 24.78
CA GLN A 227 -4.08 -14.62 24.45
C GLN A 227 -4.70 -13.47 23.65
N LEU A 228 -4.49 -12.23 24.08
CA LEU A 228 -4.85 -11.09 23.25
C LEU A 228 -3.82 -10.94 22.13
N ARG A 229 -4.29 -10.68 20.91
CA ARG A 229 -3.48 -10.43 19.73
C ARG A 229 -3.79 -9.06 19.14
N SER A 230 -2.78 -8.40 18.58
CA SER A 230 -2.94 -7.10 17.91
C SER A 230 -3.24 -7.29 16.43
N GLU A 231 -4.23 -6.56 15.92
CA GLU A 231 -4.62 -6.56 14.50
C GLU A 231 -5.05 -5.16 14.07
N GLY A 232 -4.92 -4.84 12.79
CA GLY A 232 -5.45 -3.62 12.20
C GLY A 232 -4.47 -2.84 11.33
N CYS A 233 -5.02 -2.04 10.43
CA CYS A 233 -4.27 -1.27 9.43
C CYS A 233 -3.30 -0.26 10.04
N GLY A 234 -3.59 0.24 11.25
CA GLY A 234 -2.76 1.22 11.94
C GLY A 234 -1.37 0.71 12.33
N GLN A 235 -1.12 -0.61 12.28
CA GLN A 235 0.19 -1.22 12.52
C GLN A 235 1.31 -0.54 11.71
N CYS A 236 0.98 -0.21 10.46
CA CYS A 236 1.90 0.31 9.46
C CYS A 236 1.73 1.82 9.23
N HIS A 237 0.88 2.49 10.01
CA HIS A 237 0.67 3.93 9.87
C HIS A 237 1.73 4.72 10.64
N ILE A 238 2.14 5.87 10.10
CA ILE A 238 3.14 6.76 10.70
C ILE A 238 2.60 7.60 11.86
N GLY A 239 1.42 7.25 12.39
CA GLY A 239 0.73 7.90 13.49
C GLY A 239 0.21 6.88 14.49
N GLY A 240 0.05 7.30 15.74
CA GLY A 240 -0.44 6.48 16.86
C GLY A 240 -1.84 6.87 17.31
N ASN A 241 -2.59 7.56 16.44
CA ASN A 241 -3.92 8.07 16.74
C ASN A 241 -4.92 6.92 16.91
N TYR A 242 -6.11 7.22 17.46
CA TYR A 242 -7.19 6.22 17.62
C TYR A 242 -7.88 5.84 16.30
N GLN A 243 -7.53 6.52 15.21
CA GLN A 243 -8.18 6.43 13.90
C GLN A 243 -7.26 6.98 12.80
N PRO A 244 -7.54 6.66 11.52
CA PRO A 244 -6.89 7.35 10.39
C PRO A 244 -7.25 8.84 10.36
N ALA A 245 -6.52 9.63 9.56
CA ALA A 245 -6.66 11.08 9.39
C ALA A 245 -8.02 11.49 8.77
N THR A 246 -9.09 11.29 9.52
CA THR A 246 -10.49 11.46 9.14
C THR A 246 -10.80 12.91 8.78
N GLU A 247 -10.11 13.84 9.44
CA GLU A 247 -10.23 15.29 9.23
C GLU A 247 -9.78 15.70 7.82
N LYS A 248 -8.81 14.96 7.25
CA LYS A 248 -8.33 15.18 5.88
C LYS A 248 -9.17 14.43 4.82
N MET A 249 -10.16 13.63 5.24
CA MET A 249 -11.14 13.00 4.34
C MET A 249 -12.32 13.92 4.01
N MET A 250 -12.51 14.96 4.81
CA MET A 250 -13.67 15.84 4.72
C MET A 250 -13.30 17.13 4.01
N PRO A 251 -14.26 17.82 3.35
CA PRO A 251 -13.95 19.00 2.54
C PRO A 251 -13.46 20.18 3.38
N ILE A 252 -13.70 20.13 4.70
CA ILE A 252 -13.34 21.15 5.67
C ILE A 252 -12.77 20.45 6.90
N GLY A 253 -11.60 20.88 7.35
CA GLY A 253 -10.97 20.36 8.57
C GLY A 253 -9.45 20.41 8.46
N ASP A 254 -8.79 20.62 9.59
CA ASP A 254 -7.35 20.40 9.72
C ASP A 254 -7.11 19.36 10.82
N VAL A 255 -5.94 18.74 10.79
CA VAL A 255 -5.53 17.75 11.79
C VAL A 255 -5.32 18.47 13.13
N PRO A 256 -6.01 18.07 14.21
CA PRO A 256 -5.84 18.63 15.55
C PRO A 256 -4.40 18.46 16.05
N ASN A 257 -4.00 19.27 17.03
CA ASN A 257 -2.64 19.21 17.57
C ASN A 257 -2.37 17.87 18.26
N GLU A 258 -3.35 17.33 18.97
CA GLU A 258 -3.29 16.03 19.65
C GLU A 258 -3.01 14.90 18.64
N ALA A 259 -3.63 14.97 17.45
CA ALA A 259 -3.40 14.00 16.38
C ALA A 259 -2.05 14.20 15.67
N LYS A 260 -1.55 15.43 15.60
CA LYS A 260 -0.20 15.77 15.11
C LYS A 260 0.87 15.24 16.06
N GLU A 261 0.68 15.34 17.37
CA GLU A 261 1.59 14.77 18.39
C GLU A 261 1.71 13.25 18.30
N GLY A 262 0.71 12.59 17.69
CA GLY A 262 0.72 11.16 17.40
C GLY A 262 1.66 10.74 16.28
N ILE A 263 2.28 11.65 15.52
CA ILE A 263 3.20 11.29 14.43
C ILE A 263 4.45 10.60 14.98
N ASP A 264 4.79 9.46 14.38
CA ASP A 264 5.95 8.65 14.70
C ASP A 264 7.12 9.02 13.76
N CYS A 265 7.95 9.98 14.18
CA CYS A 265 9.16 10.29 13.43
C CYS A 265 10.18 9.14 13.44
N LEU A 266 10.16 8.28 14.45
CA LEU A 266 11.21 7.30 14.70
C LEU A 266 11.04 6.04 13.86
N ILE A 267 9.81 5.67 13.49
CA ILE A 267 9.57 4.51 12.62
C ILE A 267 10.28 4.64 11.27
N CYS A 268 10.46 5.86 10.76
CA CYS A 268 11.19 6.12 9.52
C CYS A 268 12.65 6.51 9.74
N HIS A 269 12.99 7.22 10.82
CA HIS A 269 14.34 7.78 10.98
C HIS A 269 15.27 7.04 11.95
N SER A 270 14.74 6.26 12.90
CA SER A 270 15.56 5.57 13.89
C SER A 270 16.17 4.29 13.31
N THR A 271 17.47 4.08 13.53
CA THR A 271 18.16 2.81 13.21
C THR A 271 18.02 1.75 14.32
N ARG A 272 17.38 2.11 15.45
CA ARG A 272 17.13 1.24 16.61
C ARG A 272 15.69 1.37 17.12
N TYR A 273 14.74 1.55 16.21
CA TYR A 273 13.32 1.46 16.54
C TYR A 273 12.99 0.01 16.90
N ASP A 274 12.35 -0.20 18.05
CA ASP A 274 11.90 -1.51 18.52
C ASP A 274 10.50 -1.81 17.98
N MET A 275 10.40 -2.73 17.01
CA MET A 275 9.09 -3.11 16.47
C MET A 275 8.24 -3.89 17.49
N ASN A 276 8.82 -4.37 18.59
CA ASN A 276 8.03 -4.96 19.67
C ASN A 276 7.15 -3.93 20.39
N GLN A 277 7.44 -2.62 20.27
CA GLN A 277 6.55 -1.58 20.79
C GLN A 277 5.29 -1.39 19.93
N ARG A 278 5.25 -1.91 18.69
CA ARG A 278 4.09 -1.78 17.82
C ARG A 278 3.03 -2.82 18.16
N VAL A 279 2.22 -2.51 19.17
CA VAL A 279 1.13 -3.34 19.67
C VAL A 279 -0.12 -2.50 19.85
N VAL A 280 -1.30 -3.12 19.82
CA VAL A 280 -2.55 -2.43 20.15
C VAL A 280 -2.66 -2.35 21.66
N ILE A 281 -2.89 -1.13 22.16
CA ILE A 281 -3.14 -0.84 23.57
C ILE A 281 -4.53 -0.24 23.76
N ARG A 282 -5.04 -0.39 24.97
CA ARG A 282 -6.30 0.21 25.41
C ARG A 282 -6.03 1.21 26.53
N ASP A 283 -6.45 2.44 26.33
CA ASP A 283 -6.47 3.48 27.37
C ASP A 283 -7.91 3.96 27.64
N ALA A 284 -8.05 5.05 28.39
CA ALA A 284 -9.36 5.60 28.75
C ALA A 284 -10.17 6.12 27.56
N ASN A 285 -9.53 6.43 26.43
CA ASN A 285 -10.16 7.02 25.24
C ASN A 285 -10.45 6.00 24.14
N GLY A 286 -9.74 4.86 24.12
CA GLY A 286 -10.03 3.80 23.15
C GLY A 286 -8.88 2.84 22.88
N LEU A 287 -8.96 2.17 21.73
CA LEU A 287 -7.92 1.32 21.17
C LEU A 287 -7.06 2.12 20.20
N ARG A 288 -5.74 1.93 20.25
CA ARG A 288 -4.79 2.53 19.31
C ARG A 288 -3.50 1.72 19.25
N TRP A 289 -2.66 2.02 18.26
CA TRP A 289 -1.32 1.45 18.16
C TRP A 289 -0.32 2.24 19.00
N ASP A 290 0.50 1.51 19.74
CA ASP A 290 1.62 2.06 20.50
C ASP A 290 2.83 2.35 19.60
N GLN A 291 3.84 3.06 20.13
CA GLN A 291 5.04 3.49 19.42
C GLN A 291 6.29 3.30 20.28
N ASP A 292 7.43 3.08 19.62
CA ASP A 292 8.72 3.23 20.29
C ASP A 292 9.06 4.72 20.43
N ARG A 293 8.82 5.26 21.62
CA ARG A 293 9.24 6.61 22.04
C ARG A 293 10.45 6.60 22.96
N SER A 294 11.24 5.53 22.94
CA SER A 294 12.43 5.42 23.78
C SER A 294 13.52 6.41 23.38
N MET A 295 14.32 6.84 24.36
CA MET A 295 15.54 7.62 24.09
C MET A 295 16.56 6.82 23.25
N ARG A 296 16.53 5.48 23.30
CA ARG A 296 17.40 4.64 22.47
C ARG A 296 17.09 4.84 20.98
N ALA A 297 15.82 4.82 20.60
CA ALA A 297 15.42 5.11 19.23
C ALA A 297 15.66 6.58 18.85
N ALA A 298 15.32 7.53 19.73
CA ALA A 298 15.49 8.95 19.45
C ALA A 298 16.96 9.36 19.24
N LEU A 299 17.90 8.78 20.00
CA LEU A 299 19.34 9.09 19.89
C LEU A 299 20.02 8.45 18.66
N THR A 300 19.33 7.54 17.97
CA THR A 300 19.85 6.79 16.81
C THR A 300 19.14 7.15 15.50
N VAL A 301 18.46 8.30 15.49
CA VAL A 301 17.94 8.96 14.30
C VAL A 301 19.07 9.19 13.30
N GLY A 302 18.83 8.82 12.05
CA GLY A 302 19.77 8.98 10.93
C GLY A 302 19.07 9.00 9.57
N PRO A 303 19.84 8.90 8.48
CA PRO A 303 19.30 8.76 7.14
C PRO A 303 18.42 7.52 7.01
N ILE A 304 17.35 7.63 6.21
CA ILE A 304 16.43 6.52 5.93
C ILE A 304 17.17 5.43 5.15
N ARG A 305 16.89 4.17 5.49
CA ARG A 305 17.39 2.97 4.81
C ARG A 305 16.23 2.04 4.46
N SER A 306 16.47 1.07 3.58
CA SER A 306 15.45 0.09 3.20
C SER A 306 14.85 -0.61 4.41
N GLU A 307 15.66 -0.98 5.41
CA GLU A 307 15.22 -1.60 6.67
C GLU A 307 14.09 -0.81 7.36
N ASN A 308 14.13 0.53 7.30
CA ASN A 308 13.12 1.40 7.91
C ASN A 308 11.79 1.31 7.15
N CYS A 309 11.82 1.33 5.81
CA CYS A 309 10.64 1.16 4.96
C CYS A 309 10.03 -0.24 5.11
N LEU A 310 10.90 -1.25 5.20
CA LEU A 310 10.51 -2.66 5.28
C LEU A 310 9.85 -3.05 6.61
N ARG A 311 9.90 -2.18 7.64
CA ARG A 311 9.08 -2.33 8.86
C ARG A 311 7.58 -2.46 8.57
N CYS A 312 7.14 -1.86 7.48
CA CYS A 312 5.74 -1.84 7.07
C CYS A 312 5.55 -2.47 5.68
N HIS A 313 6.44 -2.18 4.73
CA HIS A 313 6.21 -2.56 3.33
C HIS A 313 6.46 -4.05 3.05
N GLN A 314 7.29 -4.74 3.85
CA GLN A 314 7.59 -6.16 3.63
C GLN A 314 6.35 -7.06 3.82
N HIS A 315 5.45 -6.71 4.74
CA HIS A 315 4.15 -7.36 4.95
C HIS A 315 3.34 -7.47 3.64
N ASN A 316 3.27 -6.39 2.87
CA ASN A 316 2.52 -6.37 1.61
C ASN A 316 3.31 -6.95 0.42
N MET A 317 4.65 -6.90 0.49
CA MET A 317 5.55 -7.44 -0.54
C MET A 317 5.73 -8.95 -0.39
N GLY A 318 6.72 -9.40 0.38
CA GLY A 318 6.98 -10.83 0.60
C GLY A 318 5.96 -11.53 1.49
N GLY A 319 5.20 -10.79 2.32
CA GLY A 319 4.30 -11.37 3.31
C GLY A 319 4.87 -11.35 4.74
N ASP A 320 4.03 -11.62 5.73
CA ASP A 320 4.45 -11.72 7.14
C ASP A 320 5.30 -12.95 7.39
N VAL A 321 4.95 -14.07 6.75
CA VAL A 321 5.66 -15.36 6.91
C VAL A 321 6.91 -15.49 6.03
N TYR A 322 7.27 -14.43 5.30
CA TYR A 322 8.51 -14.43 4.52
C TYR A 322 9.72 -14.47 5.45
N LEU A 323 10.63 -15.41 5.21
CA LEU A 323 11.74 -15.75 6.11
C LEU A 323 12.60 -14.54 6.50
N HIS A 324 12.82 -13.61 5.57
CA HIS A 324 13.67 -12.44 5.77
C HIS A 324 12.88 -11.17 6.14
N ASN A 325 11.63 -11.29 6.60
CA ASN A 325 10.87 -10.18 7.14
C ASN A 325 11.28 -9.88 8.59
N ALA A 326 12.23 -8.96 8.77
CA ALA A 326 12.75 -8.60 10.09
C ALA A 326 11.66 -8.08 11.06
N ALA A 327 10.68 -7.33 10.57
CA ALA A 327 9.62 -6.78 11.41
C ALA A 327 8.62 -7.84 11.90
N ALA A 328 8.47 -8.94 11.15
CA ALA A 328 7.70 -10.10 11.57
C ALA A 328 8.43 -10.99 12.59
N GLN A 329 9.70 -10.70 12.90
CA GLN A 329 10.44 -11.37 13.99
C GLN A 329 10.27 -10.66 15.34
N GLU A 330 9.78 -9.43 15.35
CA GLU A 330 9.59 -8.57 16.53
C GLU A 330 8.11 -8.25 16.77
N ILE A 331 7.29 -9.29 16.95
CA ILE A 331 5.83 -9.23 16.89
C ILE A 331 5.13 -8.51 18.05
N GLY A 332 5.84 -8.09 19.10
CA GLY A 332 5.24 -7.35 20.20
C GLY A 332 5.74 -7.78 21.58
N TYR A 333 5.94 -6.83 22.49
CA TYR A 333 6.26 -7.13 23.89
C TYR A 333 5.04 -7.66 24.67
N ALA A 334 3.84 -7.32 24.19
CA ALA A 334 2.55 -7.76 24.66
C ALA A 334 1.60 -7.80 23.46
N HIS A 335 0.46 -8.49 23.60
CA HIS A 335 -0.56 -8.56 22.54
C HIS A 335 0.03 -8.82 21.15
N GLN A 336 0.84 -9.87 20.99
CA GLN A 336 1.61 -10.10 19.77
C GLN A 336 0.75 -9.93 18.52
N ARG A 337 1.31 -9.28 17.50
CA ARG A 337 0.64 -9.03 16.22
C ARG A 337 0.34 -10.35 15.52
N ILE A 338 -0.82 -10.42 14.88
CA ILE A 338 -1.21 -11.55 14.03
C ILE A 338 -0.35 -11.50 12.76
N LEU A 339 0.22 -12.64 12.37
CA LEU A 339 0.98 -12.78 11.12
C LEU A 339 0.10 -13.40 10.04
N HIS A 340 -0.07 -12.70 8.93
CA HIS A 340 -0.88 -13.16 7.83
C HIS A 340 -0.08 -14.10 6.92
N ARG A 341 -0.55 -15.36 6.79
CA ARG A 341 0.13 -16.39 5.99
C ARG A 341 0.19 -16.05 4.50
N GLY A 342 -0.93 -15.58 3.93
CA GLY A 342 -1.01 -15.22 2.52
C GLY A 342 -0.37 -13.86 2.21
N ALA A 343 0.59 -13.83 1.30
CA ALA A 343 1.24 -12.61 0.82
C ALA A 343 0.37 -11.89 -0.20
N LYS A 344 0.22 -10.56 -0.04
CA LYS A 344 -0.58 -9.76 -0.96
C LYS A 344 0.10 -9.57 -2.33
N ARG A 345 1.43 -9.50 -2.44
CA ARG A 345 2.11 -9.42 -3.75
C ARG A 345 3.06 -10.58 -4.03
N GLY A 346 3.65 -11.17 -3.00
CA GLY A 346 4.63 -12.25 -3.15
C GLY A 346 5.94 -11.80 -3.80
N ASN A 347 6.32 -10.52 -3.71
CA ASN A 347 7.52 -10.00 -4.37
C ASN A 347 8.45 -9.26 -3.38
N PRO A 348 9.16 -10.00 -2.52
CA PRO A 348 9.97 -9.42 -1.45
C PRO A 348 11.09 -8.50 -1.97
N PHE A 349 11.48 -7.51 -1.16
CA PHE A 349 12.69 -6.74 -1.41
C PHE A 349 13.73 -7.11 -0.36
N SER A 350 14.61 -8.06 -0.68
CA SER A 350 15.70 -8.48 0.19
C SER A 350 16.91 -8.92 -0.64
N PRO A 351 18.13 -8.92 -0.09
CA PRO A 351 19.31 -9.43 -0.79
C PRO A 351 19.21 -10.88 -1.27
N HIS A 352 18.25 -11.66 -0.77
CA HIS A 352 18.04 -13.05 -1.17
C HIS A 352 17.17 -13.19 -2.43
N ASP A 353 16.28 -12.24 -2.68
CA ASP A 353 15.24 -12.33 -3.71
C ASP A 353 15.20 -11.13 -4.66
N ASP A 354 16.03 -10.10 -4.45
CA ASP A 354 16.08 -8.91 -5.29
C ASP A 354 17.54 -8.46 -5.54
N ALA A 355 17.91 -8.38 -6.82
CA ALA A 355 19.26 -8.02 -7.26
C ALA A 355 19.67 -6.60 -6.86
N HIS A 356 18.73 -5.66 -6.79
CA HIS A 356 19.01 -4.29 -6.36
C HIS A 356 19.25 -4.24 -4.85
N ALA A 357 18.45 -4.98 -4.07
CA ALA A 357 18.69 -5.13 -2.64
C ALA A 357 20.05 -5.81 -2.37
N ALA A 358 20.40 -6.84 -3.14
CA ALA A 358 21.70 -7.53 -3.06
C ALA A 358 22.87 -6.60 -3.40
N ALA A 359 22.68 -5.67 -4.33
CA ALA A 359 23.64 -4.61 -4.66
C ALA A 359 23.69 -3.47 -3.62
N GLY A 360 22.85 -3.51 -2.57
CA GLY A 360 22.84 -2.53 -1.49
C GLY A 360 22.05 -1.25 -1.79
N LEU A 361 21.22 -1.22 -2.85
CA LEU A 361 20.37 -0.07 -3.14
C LEU A 361 19.35 0.16 -2.03
N GLN A 362 19.11 1.43 -1.74
CA GLN A 362 18.12 1.88 -0.78
C GLN A 362 16.81 2.20 -1.49
N CYS A 363 15.67 2.03 -0.82
CA CYS A 363 14.37 2.40 -1.39
C CYS A 363 14.35 3.84 -1.92
N THR A 364 15.01 4.77 -1.22
CA THR A 364 15.10 6.19 -1.58
C THR A 364 16.03 6.49 -2.76
N ASP A 365 16.81 5.52 -3.25
CA ASP A 365 17.62 5.70 -4.46
C ASP A 365 16.74 5.73 -5.72
N CYS A 366 15.63 4.98 -5.69
CA CYS A 366 14.57 4.95 -6.70
C CYS A 366 13.41 5.88 -6.31
N HIS A 367 12.85 5.70 -5.10
CA HIS A 367 11.75 6.50 -4.57
C HIS A 367 12.27 7.79 -3.91
N ARG A 368 12.96 8.64 -4.69
CA ARG A 368 13.62 9.85 -4.18
C ARG A 368 12.60 10.84 -3.62
N PRO A 369 12.57 11.06 -2.29
CA PRO A 369 11.57 11.94 -1.69
C PRO A 369 11.84 13.42 -1.97
N SER A 370 10.79 14.23 -1.94
CA SER A 370 10.86 15.69 -1.91
C SER A 370 10.21 16.18 -0.62
N GLY A 371 11.03 16.53 0.38
CA GLY A 371 10.53 16.63 1.76
C GLY A 371 10.12 15.25 2.29
N HIS A 372 8.93 15.14 2.87
CA HIS A 372 8.31 13.89 3.34
C HIS A 372 7.36 13.26 2.32
N LYS A 373 7.30 13.81 1.11
CA LYS A 373 6.50 13.29 0.00
C LYS A 373 7.32 12.28 -0.78
N ILE A 374 6.79 11.05 -0.93
CA ILE A 374 7.51 9.93 -1.53
C ILE A 374 6.84 9.55 -2.87
N PRO A 375 7.58 9.56 -4.01
CA PRO A 375 6.98 9.27 -5.29
C PRO A 375 6.63 7.79 -5.41
N ARG A 376 5.43 7.47 -5.87
CA ARG A 376 5.06 6.09 -6.25
C ARG A 376 5.63 5.70 -7.64
N GLY A 377 5.98 6.69 -8.46
CA GLY A 377 6.18 6.54 -9.90
C GLY A 377 4.93 6.94 -10.70
N ARG A 378 5.08 7.12 -12.02
CA ARG A 378 4.00 7.59 -12.90
C ARG A 378 3.05 6.49 -13.33
N MET A 379 3.53 5.26 -13.41
CA MET A 379 2.75 4.11 -13.86
C MET A 379 2.24 3.33 -12.65
N GLY A 380 0.94 3.10 -12.54
CA GLY A 380 0.37 2.32 -11.44
C GLY A 380 -1.13 2.12 -11.53
N VAL A 381 -1.57 1.01 -10.95
CA VAL A 381 -2.94 0.51 -11.07
C VAL A 381 -3.64 0.39 -9.71
N ASP A 382 -2.95 -0.04 -8.66
CA ASP A 382 -3.59 -0.45 -7.40
C ASP A 382 -3.54 0.58 -6.26
N LEU A 383 -2.72 1.62 -6.42
CA LEU A 383 -2.66 2.76 -5.52
C LEU A 383 -2.91 4.04 -6.31
N VAL A 384 -4.09 4.64 -6.12
CA VAL A 384 -4.50 5.87 -6.79
C VAL A 384 -3.72 7.05 -6.23
N ALA A 385 -3.63 7.15 -4.90
CA ALA A 385 -2.91 8.23 -4.23
C ALA A 385 -1.40 8.24 -4.57
N ASN A 386 -0.89 9.42 -4.92
CA ASN A 386 0.52 9.64 -5.19
C ASN A 386 0.92 11.03 -4.70
N ASP A 387 1.94 11.09 -3.85
CA ASP A 387 2.48 12.34 -3.32
C ASP A 387 3.11 13.20 -4.42
N LEU A 388 3.80 12.55 -5.37
CA LEU A 388 4.57 13.19 -6.44
C LEU A 388 4.24 12.53 -7.80
N PRO A 389 3.03 12.75 -8.35
CA PRO A 389 2.55 12.08 -9.56
C PRO A 389 3.35 12.39 -10.83
N GLY A 390 4.15 13.46 -10.83
CA GLY A 390 5.03 13.82 -11.95
C GLY A 390 6.40 13.15 -11.93
N GLN A 391 6.76 12.46 -10.85
CA GLN A 391 8.11 11.91 -10.69
C GLN A 391 8.19 10.46 -11.18
N GLU A 392 9.17 10.20 -12.05
CA GLU A 392 9.43 8.88 -12.61
C GLU A 392 10.11 7.96 -11.59
N VAL A 393 9.71 6.69 -11.58
CA VAL A 393 10.39 5.60 -10.86
C VAL A 393 10.42 4.43 -11.83
N SER A 394 11.55 4.24 -12.52
CA SER A 394 11.68 3.29 -13.62
C SER A 394 13.10 2.73 -13.73
N CYS A 395 13.24 1.57 -14.37
CA CYS A 395 14.54 0.96 -14.67
C CYS A 395 15.42 1.89 -15.53
N GLU A 396 14.80 2.64 -16.44
CA GLU A 396 15.48 3.53 -17.40
C GLU A 396 16.14 4.76 -16.73
N SER A 397 15.87 5.00 -15.44
CA SER A 397 16.55 6.05 -14.66
C SER A 397 18.02 5.71 -14.34
N CYS A 398 18.40 4.44 -14.41
CA CYS A 398 19.76 3.94 -14.16
C CYS A 398 20.30 3.08 -15.32
N HIS A 399 19.43 2.31 -15.98
CA HIS A 399 19.78 1.45 -17.10
C HIS A 399 19.47 2.15 -18.43
N SER A 400 20.31 1.95 -19.44
CA SER A 400 20.00 2.42 -20.79
C SER A 400 18.85 1.61 -21.42
N GLN A 401 18.26 2.13 -22.49
CA GLN A 401 17.28 1.40 -23.32
C GLN A 401 17.88 0.23 -24.12
N ALA A 402 19.19 -0.03 -24.01
CA ALA A 402 19.88 -1.15 -24.63
C ALA A 402 20.86 -1.82 -23.65
N PRO A 403 20.38 -2.39 -22.53
CA PRO A 403 21.25 -2.86 -21.44
C PRO A 403 22.02 -4.15 -21.78
N HIS A 404 21.58 -4.93 -22.78
CA HIS A 404 22.11 -6.28 -23.05
C HIS A 404 23.37 -6.30 -23.93
N ASN A 405 24.23 -5.27 -23.87
CA ASN A 405 25.40 -5.14 -24.76
C ASN A 405 26.45 -6.24 -24.60
N ASN A 406 26.43 -6.96 -23.47
CA ASN A 406 27.33 -8.08 -23.17
C ASN A 406 26.80 -9.45 -23.64
N SER A 407 25.56 -9.52 -24.15
CA SER A 407 24.98 -10.76 -24.68
C SER A 407 25.36 -10.95 -26.15
N GLU A 408 25.53 -12.20 -26.57
CA GLU A 408 25.66 -12.56 -28.00
C GLU A 408 24.37 -12.24 -28.78
N HIS A 409 23.21 -12.24 -28.12
CA HIS A 409 21.89 -11.92 -28.68
C HIS A 409 21.45 -10.46 -28.43
N LYS A 410 22.39 -9.54 -28.20
CA LYS A 410 22.11 -8.14 -27.80
C LYS A 410 21.08 -7.42 -28.68
N ALA A 411 21.10 -7.62 -30.00
CA ALA A 411 20.18 -6.95 -30.91
C ALA A 411 18.73 -7.39 -30.66
N LEU A 412 18.50 -8.69 -30.49
CA LEU A 412 17.19 -9.26 -30.18
C LEU A 412 16.73 -8.81 -28.80
N LEU A 413 17.53 -9.01 -27.76
CA LEU A 413 17.14 -8.68 -26.38
C LEU A 413 16.85 -7.19 -26.20
N ASN A 414 17.65 -6.30 -26.80
CA ASN A 414 17.38 -4.86 -26.78
C ASN A 414 16.15 -4.50 -27.62
N GLY A 415 15.90 -5.21 -28.73
CA GLY A 415 14.68 -5.04 -29.54
C GLY A 415 13.39 -5.38 -28.80
N HIS A 416 13.44 -6.35 -27.87
CA HIS A 416 12.28 -6.74 -27.06
C HIS A 416 11.75 -5.59 -26.20
N ILE A 417 12.57 -4.62 -25.80
CA ILE A 417 12.16 -3.48 -24.96
C ILE A 417 11.07 -2.63 -25.65
N ALA A 418 10.94 -2.70 -26.97
CA ALA A 418 9.85 -2.07 -27.70
C ALA A 418 8.46 -2.69 -27.39
N ARG A 419 8.42 -3.93 -26.88
CA ARG A 419 7.19 -4.69 -26.64
C ARG A 419 7.09 -5.24 -25.22
N LEU A 420 8.19 -5.48 -24.52
CA LEU A 420 8.25 -6.04 -23.18
C LEU A 420 8.79 -5.02 -22.19
N ALA A 421 8.20 -5.00 -21.00
CA ALA A 421 8.79 -4.37 -19.84
C ALA A 421 10.00 -5.17 -19.33
N CYS A 422 10.94 -4.51 -18.65
CA CYS A 422 12.09 -5.17 -18.05
C CYS A 422 11.64 -6.24 -17.03
N GLU A 423 10.61 -5.91 -16.27
CA GLU A 423 9.98 -6.74 -15.23
C GLU A 423 9.43 -8.06 -15.81
N THR A 424 8.99 -8.08 -17.07
CA THR A 424 8.48 -9.30 -17.73
C THR A 424 9.56 -10.38 -17.84
N CYS A 425 10.80 -9.97 -18.12
CA CYS A 425 11.95 -10.87 -18.24
C CYS A 425 12.62 -11.12 -16.88
N HIS A 426 12.67 -10.11 -16.00
CA HIS A 426 13.48 -10.16 -14.78
C HIS A 426 12.70 -10.47 -13.49
N ILE A 427 11.39 -10.69 -13.57
CA ILE A 427 10.58 -11.28 -12.49
C ILE A 427 10.10 -12.65 -12.97
N GLU A 428 10.86 -13.70 -12.66
CA GLU A 428 10.59 -15.05 -13.15
C GLU A 428 9.43 -15.72 -12.40
N GLU A 429 9.35 -15.49 -11.10
CA GLU A 429 8.31 -16.04 -10.22
C GLU A 429 8.03 -15.10 -9.03
N LEU A 430 6.88 -15.29 -8.40
CA LEU A 430 6.54 -14.70 -7.11
C LEU A 430 6.68 -15.78 -6.01
N GLN A 431 6.64 -15.36 -4.75
CA GLN A 431 6.63 -16.29 -3.62
C GLN A 431 5.41 -17.22 -3.68
N PRO A 432 5.54 -18.51 -3.30
CA PRO A 432 4.43 -19.46 -3.30
C PRO A 432 3.24 -19.05 -2.44
N THR A 433 3.48 -18.20 -1.43
CA THR A 433 2.44 -17.64 -0.55
C THR A 433 1.62 -16.54 -1.20
N ASN A 434 1.89 -16.18 -2.46
CA ASN A 434 1.17 -15.17 -3.21
C ASN A 434 -0.32 -15.55 -3.39
N VAL A 435 -1.20 -14.73 -2.81
CA VAL A 435 -2.64 -14.99 -2.80
C VAL A 435 -3.30 -14.62 -4.11
N VAL A 436 -3.96 -15.58 -4.76
CA VAL A 436 -4.70 -15.36 -6.01
C VAL A 436 -6.21 -15.27 -5.74
N LEU A 437 -6.77 -16.16 -4.92
CA LEU A 437 -8.19 -16.20 -4.57
C LEU A 437 -8.37 -16.26 -3.05
N ARG A 438 -9.15 -15.34 -2.48
CA ARG A 438 -9.44 -15.27 -1.04
C ARG A 438 -10.93 -15.18 -0.75
N ASP A 439 -11.43 -15.96 0.19
CA ASP A 439 -12.83 -15.96 0.60
C ASP A 439 -12.96 -15.38 2.02
N TRP A 440 -13.54 -14.19 2.14
CA TRP A 440 -13.86 -13.57 3.43
C TRP A 440 -15.21 -14.02 3.99
N VAL A 441 -16.08 -14.61 3.18
CA VAL A 441 -17.43 -15.02 3.58
C VAL A 441 -17.39 -16.33 4.36
N HIS A 442 -16.49 -17.23 4.00
CA HIS A 442 -16.35 -18.56 4.62
C HIS A 442 -14.97 -18.72 5.30
N PRO A 443 -14.76 -18.14 6.51
CA PRO A 443 -13.47 -18.23 7.20
C PRO A 443 -13.12 -19.67 7.64
N THR A 444 -11.83 -19.97 7.70
CA THR A 444 -11.31 -21.25 8.24
C THR A 444 -10.58 -21.04 9.56
N TRP A 445 -10.55 -22.08 10.40
CA TRP A 445 -9.90 -22.01 11.71
C TRP A 445 -8.39 -22.20 11.56
N ASN A 446 -7.61 -21.24 12.04
CA ASN A 446 -6.18 -21.41 12.24
C ASN A 446 -5.94 -21.89 13.67
N ALA A 447 -5.65 -23.17 13.83
CA ALA A 447 -5.37 -23.81 15.11
C ALA A 447 -4.07 -23.31 15.80
N GLU A 448 -3.07 -22.93 15.01
CA GLU A 448 -1.78 -22.45 15.53
C GLU A 448 -1.94 -21.07 16.18
N GLU A 449 -2.70 -20.19 15.54
CA GLU A 449 -3.00 -18.85 16.07
C GLU A 449 -4.23 -18.85 16.99
N GLY A 450 -5.10 -19.86 16.89
CA GLY A 450 -6.33 -19.94 17.68
C GLY A 450 -7.37 -18.89 17.30
N ILE A 451 -7.52 -18.60 16.01
CA ILE A 451 -8.42 -17.59 15.45
C ILE A 451 -9.03 -18.06 14.13
N TRP A 452 -10.08 -17.38 13.68
CA TRP A 452 -10.66 -17.52 12.34
C TRP A 452 -9.98 -16.61 11.34
N GLU A 453 -9.55 -17.14 10.19
CA GLU A 453 -8.91 -16.37 9.14
C GLU A 453 -9.74 -16.42 7.84
N PRO A 454 -9.61 -15.41 6.96
CA PRO A 454 -10.17 -15.55 5.61
C PRO A 454 -9.53 -16.75 4.91
N THR A 455 -10.32 -17.47 4.14
CA THR A 455 -9.83 -18.67 3.45
C THR A 455 -9.04 -18.27 2.21
N ASP A 456 -7.74 -18.54 2.20
CA ASP A 456 -6.93 -18.51 0.99
C ASP A 456 -7.26 -19.73 0.12
N VAL A 457 -8.10 -19.52 -0.89
CA VAL A 457 -8.64 -20.58 -1.75
C VAL A 457 -7.59 -21.09 -2.75
N TYR A 458 -6.78 -20.18 -3.27
CA TYR A 458 -5.70 -20.53 -4.19
C TYR A 458 -4.50 -19.57 -4.01
N LEU A 459 -3.32 -20.17 -3.83
CA LEU A 459 -2.02 -19.50 -3.69
C LEU A 459 -1.11 -20.02 -4.81
N SER A 460 -0.39 -19.14 -5.48
CA SER A 460 0.63 -19.54 -6.45
C SER A 460 1.54 -18.38 -6.78
N GLY A 461 2.83 -18.67 -6.92
CA GLY A 461 3.83 -17.72 -7.42
C GLY A 461 4.13 -17.84 -8.91
N GLU A 462 3.62 -18.89 -9.57
CA GLU A 462 4.04 -19.28 -10.93
C GLU A 462 3.46 -18.35 -12.02
N PRO A 463 4.18 -18.13 -13.14
CA PRO A 463 3.62 -17.48 -14.32
C PRO A 463 2.35 -18.18 -14.82
N GLY A 464 1.35 -17.41 -15.25
CA GLY A 464 0.06 -17.94 -15.70
C GLY A 464 -0.89 -18.37 -14.57
N LYS A 465 -0.40 -18.56 -13.34
CA LYS A 465 -1.17 -18.98 -12.16
C LYS A 465 -1.22 -17.90 -11.06
N GLY A 466 -0.07 -17.47 -10.56
CA GLY A 466 0.06 -16.38 -9.59
C GLY A 466 -0.06 -14.99 -10.19
N PHE A 467 0.48 -14.85 -11.40
CA PHE A 467 0.50 -13.60 -12.17
C PHE A 467 0.33 -13.88 -13.66
N THR A 468 0.05 -12.83 -14.43
CA THR A 468 -0.19 -12.91 -15.87
C THR A 468 0.44 -11.73 -16.61
N PHE A 469 0.48 -11.79 -17.93
CA PHE A 469 1.09 -10.78 -18.78
C PHE A 469 0.02 -9.99 -19.52
N LEU A 470 0.05 -8.66 -19.39
CA LEU A 470 -0.92 -7.77 -20.01
C LEU A 470 -0.23 -6.61 -20.70
N TRP A 471 -0.83 -6.12 -21.79
CA TRP A 471 -0.44 -4.84 -22.38
C TRP A 471 -0.78 -3.72 -21.40
N PHE A 472 0.19 -2.85 -21.16
CA PHE A 472 0.06 -1.74 -20.23
C PHE A 472 0.77 -0.50 -20.77
N ASN A 473 0.07 0.63 -20.73
CA ASN A 473 0.57 1.93 -21.20
C ASN A 473 0.81 2.92 -20.05
N GLY A 474 0.81 2.43 -18.80
CA GLY A 474 0.92 3.25 -17.61
C GLY A 474 -0.43 3.55 -16.94
N ASN A 475 -1.54 3.45 -17.67
CA ASN A 475 -2.89 3.74 -17.15
C ASN A 475 -3.55 2.51 -16.53
N GLY A 476 -4.36 2.72 -15.50
CA GLY A 476 -5.18 1.68 -14.87
C GLY A 476 -6.64 2.10 -14.68
N THR A 477 -7.49 1.13 -14.36
CA THR A 477 -8.88 1.39 -13.94
C THR A 477 -8.96 1.69 -12.46
N PHE A 478 -10.08 2.27 -12.03
CA PHE A 478 -10.37 2.52 -10.63
C PHE A 478 -10.46 1.26 -9.76
N LEU A 479 -10.63 0.07 -10.36
CA LEU A 479 -10.59 -1.22 -9.66
C LEU A 479 -9.28 -1.98 -9.90
N ALA A 480 -8.19 -1.25 -10.09
CA ALA A 480 -6.84 -1.79 -10.17
C ALA A 480 -6.63 -2.79 -11.32
N ASN A 481 -7.16 -2.48 -12.51
CA ASN A 481 -6.90 -3.22 -13.74
C ASN A 481 -5.95 -2.46 -14.66
N ALA A 482 -4.98 -3.14 -15.27
CA ALA A 482 -4.11 -2.57 -16.29
C ALA A 482 -4.92 -2.13 -17.51
N LEU A 483 -4.60 -0.94 -18.04
CA LEU A 483 -5.05 -0.48 -19.34
C LEU A 483 -3.86 -0.42 -20.29
N GLY A 484 -4.12 -0.90 -21.50
CA GLY A 484 -3.19 -0.97 -22.60
C GLY A 484 -3.83 -1.77 -23.71
N ASN A 485 -3.24 -1.73 -24.90
CA ASN A 485 -3.71 -2.54 -26.01
C ASN A 485 -2.52 -3.09 -26.78
N ASN A 486 -2.75 -4.16 -27.53
CA ASN A 486 -1.81 -4.59 -28.54
C ASN A 486 -1.51 -3.39 -29.47
N PRO A 487 -0.24 -3.17 -29.88
CA PRO A 487 0.12 -2.07 -30.79
C PRO A 487 -0.70 -2.01 -32.09
N ASN A 488 -1.30 -3.14 -32.53
CA ASN A 488 -2.23 -3.17 -33.66
C ASN A 488 -3.60 -2.52 -33.37
N LYS A 489 -3.88 -2.17 -32.11
CA LYS A 489 -5.12 -1.58 -31.60
C LYS A 489 -6.37 -2.40 -31.89
N SER A 490 -6.22 -3.72 -32.03
CA SER A 490 -7.32 -4.64 -32.27
C SER A 490 -8.31 -4.61 -31.11
N ASP A 491 -9.60 -4.67 -31.44
CA ASP A 491 -10.67 -4.83 -30.47
C ASP A 491 -10.79 -6.27 -29.95
N ALA A 492 -10.06 -7.22 -30.57
CA ALA A 492 -10.01 -8.61 -30.12
C ALA A 492 -9.30 -8.76 -28.76
N TYR A 493 -8.40 -7.83 -28.42
CA TYR A 493 -7.79 -7.78 -27.08
C TYR A 493 -8.71 -7.05 -26.11
N ASP A 494 -9.39 -7.82 -25.26
CA ASP A 494 -10.29 -7.30 -24.24
C ASP A 494 -10.04 -7.98 -22.86
N PRO A 495 -8.97 -7.56 -22.14
CA PRO A 495 -8.65 -8.10 -20.82
C PRO A 495 -9.82 -8.04 -19.85
N LEU A 496 -10.62 -6.97 -19.92
CA LEU A 496 -11.72 -6.72 -18.99
C LEU A 496 -12.93 -7.63 -19.21
N MET A 497 -13.02 -8.32 -20.35
CA MET A 497 -14.05 -9.32 -20.66
C MET A 497 -13.51 -10.76 -20.70
N GLN A 498 -12.19 -10.94 -20.79
CA GLN A 498 -11.55 -12.24 -20.96
C GLN A 498 -10.46 -12.52 -19.92
N GLN A 499 -9.22 -12.08 -20.16
CA GLN A 499 -7.99 -12.53 -19.46
C GLN A 499 -8.04 -12.31 -17.94
N ILE A 500 -8.66 -11.22 -17.48
CA ILE A 500 -8.81 -10.93 -16.05
C ILE A 500 -10.23 -11.20 -15.55
N ALA A 501 -11.10 -11.76 -16.38
CA ALA A 501 -12.48 -12.08 -16.08
C ALA A 501 -12.75 -13.60 -16.14
N ARG A 502 -11.71 -14.40 -16.41
CA ARG A 502 -11.77 -15.86 -16.53
C ARG A 502 -10.49 -16.52 -16.02
N ILE A 503 -10.65 -17.71 -15.45
CA ILE A 503 -9.59 -18.63 -15.08
C ILE A 503 -9.93 -19.98 -15.74
N ASP A 504 -9.23 -20.30 -16.82
CA ASP A 504 -9.46 -21.52 -17.60
C ASP A 504 -8.45 -22.63 -17.28
N ASP A 505 -7.46 -22.34 -16.43
CA ASP A 505 -6.42 -23.30 -16.06
C ASP A 505 -7.04 -24.48 -15.28
N PRO A 506 -6.89 -25.72 -15.75
CA PRO A 506 -7.56 -26.88 -15.16
C PRO A 506 -7.04 -27.22 -13.75
N GLU A 507 -5.77 -26.91 -13.44
CA GLU A 507 -5.21 -27.10 -12.11
C GLU A 507 -5.85 -26.13 -11.13
N ILE A 508 -5.98 -24.86 -11.51
CA ILE A 508 -6.62 -23.84 -10.66
C ILE A 508 -8.09 -24.21 -10.44
N VAL A 509 -8.83 -24.57 -11.49
CA VAL A 509 -10.24 -24.98 -11.39
C VAL A 509 -10.39 -26.20 -10.48
N ALA A 510 -9.50 -27.19 -10.59
CA ALA A 510 -9.51 -28.37 -9.72
C ALA A 510 -9.20 -28.01 -8.26
N ALA A 511 -8.22 -27.13 -8.01
CA ALA A 511 -7.86 -26.67 -6.68
C ALA A 511 -9.01 -25.90 -6.01
N VAL A 512 -9.65 -24.97 -6.73
CA VAL A 512 -10.83 -24.23 -6.26
C VAL A 512 -11.98 -25.19 -5.94
N ARG A 513 -12.24 -26.18 -6.80
CA ARG A 513 -13.27 -27.20 -6.55
C ARG A 513 -12.97 -28.03 -5.31
N ALA A 514 -11.73 -28.48 -5.14
CA ALA A 514 -11.31 -29.24 -3.95
C ALA A 514 -11.53 -28.42 -2.68
N LYS A 515 -11.13 -27.15 -2.68
CA LYS A 515 -11.36 -26.25 -1.54
C LYS A 515 -12.84 -25.97 -1.29
N ALA A 516 -13.66 -25.82 -2.34
CA ALA A 516 -15.11 -25.65 -2.19
C ALA A 516 -15.79 -26.88 -1.59
N ILE A 517 -15.33 -28.10 -1.91
CA ILE A 517 -15.81 -29.35 -1.30
C ILE A 517 -15.46 -29.38 0.20
N GLU A 518 -14.23 -29.02 0.57
CA GLU A 518 -13.79 -28.90 1.96
C GLU A 518 -14.64 -27.88 2.73
N LEU A 519 -14.83 -26.68 2.17
CA LEU A 519 -15.65 -25.63 2.80
C LEU A 519 -17.10 -26.08 3.00
N LYS A 520 -17.66 -26.86 2.06
CA LYS A 520 -19.04 -27.37 2.17
C LYS A 520 -19.28 -28.25 3.39
N GLU A 521 -18.26 -28.91 3.92
CA GLU A 521 -18.38 -29.71 5.15
C GLU A 521 -18.80 -28.85 6.36
N ARG A 522 -18.36 -27.58 6.37
CA ARG A 522 -18.70 -26.59 7.40
C ARG A 522 -19.85 -25.68 7.00
N TYR A 523 -19.93 -25.33 5.72
CA TYR A 523 -20.89 -24.41 5.12
C TYR A 523 -21.81 -25.18 4.15
N PRO A 524 -22.81 -25.94 4.66
CA PRO A 524 -23.63 -26.84 3.85
C PRO A 524 -24.45 -26.13 2.76
N GLU A 525 -24.62 -24.82 2.86
CA GLU A 525 -25.23 -23.95 1.85
C GLU A 525 -24.40 -23.80 0.57
N ILE A 526 -23.12 -24.16 0.58
CA ILE A 526 -22.26 -24.08 -0.60
C ILE A 526 -22.73 -25.08 -1.66
N ASP A 527 -23.11 -24.52 -2.82
CA ASP A 527 -23.15 -25.24 -4.09
C ASP A 527 -21.74 -25.18 -4.71
N VAL A 528 -21.08 -26.34 -4.77
CA VAL A 528 -19.69 -26.45 -5.25
C VAL A 528 -19.56 -26.01 -6.70
N ASP A 529 -20.51 -26.37 -7.57
CA ASP A 529 -20.44 -26.04 -8.99
C ASP A 529 -20.63 -24.54 -9.19
N ARG A 530 -21.60 -23.95 -8.50
CA ARG A 530 -21.82 -22.50 -8.54
C ARG A 530 -20.66 -21.73 -7.93
N TYR A 531 -20.08 -22.20 -6.83
CA TYR A 531 -18.92 -21.56 -6.19
C TYR A 531 -17.73 -21.52 -7.14
N VAL A 532 -17.41 -22.66 -7.77
CA VAL A 532 -16.33 -22.76 -8.75
C VAL A 532 -16.61 -21.84 -9.93
N GLU A 533 -17.82 -21.86 -10.50
CA GLU A 533 -18.21 -21.00 -11.63
C GLU A 533 -18.05 -19.51 -11.29
N MET A 534 -18.49 -19.06 -10.11
CA MET A 534 -18.36 -17.65 -9.71
C MET A 534 -16.91 -17.25 -9.46
N ALA A 535 -16.08 -18.15 -8.93
CA ALA A 535 -14.67 -17.88 -8.66
C ALA A 535 -13.82 -17.83 -9.96
N THR A 536 -14.10 -18.71 -10.93
CA THR A 536 -13.29 -18.85 -12.15
C THR A 536 -13.89 -18.11 -13.35
N ASN A 537 -15.19 -17.83 -13.35
CA ASN A 537 -15.86 -16.97 -14.32
C ASN A 537 -16.69 -15.91 -13.58
N PRO A 538 -16.06 -14.90 -12.97
CA PRO A 538 -16.73 -13.88 -12.17
C PRO A 538 -17.84 -13.10 -12.91
N LEU A 539 -17.83 -13.06 -14.24
CA LEU A 539 -18.89 -12.44 -15.05
C LEU A 539 -20.19 -13.26 -15.09
N SER A 540 -20.16 -14.55 -14.71
CA SER A 540 -21.36 -15.40 -14.52
C SER A 540 -22.31 -14.89 -13.42
N GLN A 541 -21.87 -13.90 -12.66
CA GLN A 541 -22.65 -13.23 -11.60
C GLN A 541 -23.45 -12.03 -12.12
N LEU A 542 -23.29 -11.63 -13.39
CA LEU A 542 -23.98 -10.49 -13.98
C LEU A 542 -25.20 -10.95 -14.80
N SER A 543 -26.26 -10.13 -14.78
CA SER A 543 -27.37 -10.31 -15.70
C SER A 543 -26.95 -9.98 -17.14
N PRO A 544 -27.69 -10.47 -18.16
CA PRO A 544 -27.42 -10.12 -19.55
C PRO A 544 -27.37 -8.61 -19.81
N GLU A 545 -28.24 -7.83 -19.16
CA GLU A 545 -28.29 -6.38 -19.30
C GLU A 545 -27.05 -5.69 -18.71
N LEU A 546 -26.56 -6.19 -17.57
CA LEU A 546 -25.33 -5.68 -16.94
C LEU A 546 -24.09 -6.05 -17.76
N LEU A 547 -24.04 -7.25 -18.37
CA LEU A 547 -22.98 -7.64 -19.29
C LEU A 547 -22.94 -6.72 -20.51
N GLU A 548 -24.09 -6.46 -21.13
CA GLU A 548 -24.18 -5.55 -22.27
C GLU A 548 -23.78 -4.11 -21.87
N LYS A 549 -24.20 -3.65 -20.68
CA LYS A 549 -23.78 -2.35 -20.14
C LYS A 549 -22.26 -2.31 -19.93
N ARG A 550 -21.66 -3.37 -19.39
CA ARG A 550 -20.22 -3.49 -19.19
C ARG A 550 -19.46 -3.37 -20.50
N GLU A 551 -19.83 -4.16 -21.51
CA GLU A 551 -19.20 -4.14 -22.83
C GLU A 551 -19.27 -2.76 -23.47
N ARG A 552 -20.46 -2.12 -23.45
CA ARG A 552 -20.61 -0.75 -23.95
C ARG A 552 -19.68 0.21 -23.24
N MET A 553 -19.61 0.17 -21.91
CA MET A 553 -18.74 1.06 -21.13
C MET A 553 -17.26 0.83 -21.41
N ILE A 554 -16.81 -0.42 -21.56
CA ILE A 554 -15.42 -0.71 -21.95
C ILE A 554 -15.12 -0.05 -23.29
N GLN A 555 -15.99 -0.25 -24.28
CA GLN A 555 -15.77 0.26 -25.63
C GLN A 555 -15.87 1.79 -25.72
N SER A 556 -16.86 2.40 -25.07
CA SER A 556 -17.08 3.86 -25.14
C SER A 556 -16.14 4.65 -24.24
N ASN A 557 -15.83 4.13 -23.05
CA ASN A 557 -15.21 4.92 -21.98
C ASN A 557 -13.73 4.57 -21.77
N LEU A 558 -13.32 3.31 -21.98
CA LEU A 558 -11.97 2.86 -21.65
C LEU A 558 -11.09 2.60 -22.87
N ARG A 559 -11.66 2.23 -24.02
CA ARG A 559 -10.90 1.89 -25.23
C ARG A 559 -9.97 3.01 -25.68
N SER A 560 -10.41 4.27 -25.55
CA SER A 560 -9.56 5.44 -25.82
C SER A 560 -8.33 5.44 -24.91
N ALA A 561 -8.50 5.26 -23.60
CA ALA A 561 -7.41 5.21 -22.63
C ALA A 561 -6.47 4.01 -22.83
N MET A 562 -6.98 2.85 -23.25
CA MET A 562 -6.18 1.67 -23.61
C MET A 562 -5.29 1.91 -24.85
N ASN A 563 -5.76 2.73 -25.79
CA ASN A 563 -5.05 3.05 -27.03
C ASN A 563 -4.16 4.29 -26.94
N GLN A 564 -4.07 4.92 -25.77
CA GLN A 564 -3.14 6.04 -25.50
C GLN A 564 -1.71 5.54 -25.35
N GLY A 565 -0.75 6.38 -25.72
CA GLY A 565 0.68 6.12 -25.53
C GLY A 565 1.17 4.84 -26.21
N GLU A 566 2.29 4.32 -25.70
CA GLU A 566 2.86 3.05 -26.11
C GLU A 566 2.57 2.01 -25.04
N SER A 567 2.06 0.84 -25.46
CA SER A 567 1.87 -0.30 -24.56
C SER A 567 3.05 -1.24 -24.65
N ARG A 568 3.54 -1.70 -23.49
CA ARG A 568 4.44 -2.86 -23.37
C ARG A 568 3.76 -3.94 -22.55
N ILE A 569 4.20 -5.17 -22.67
CA ILE A 569 3.73 -6.31 -21.88
C ILE A 569 4.42 -6.25 -20.52
N TYR A 570 3.63 -6.20 -19.45
CA TYR A 570 4.08 -6.19 -18.06
C TYR A 570 3.54 -7.42 -17.30
N PRO A 571 4.26 -7.91 -16.27
CA PRO A 571 3.73 -8.89 -15.35
C PRO A 571 2.79 -8.22 -14.34
N PHE A 572 1.62 -8.84 -14.13
CA PHE A 572 0.64 -8.40 -13.14
C PHE A 572 0.21 -9.56 -12.27
N LYS A 573 0.40 -9.39 -10.96
CA LYS A 573 -0.09 -10.32 -9.95
C LYS A 573 -1.62 -10.30 -9.95
N ARG A 574 -2.23 -11.49 -10.05
CA ARG A 574 -3.69 -11.63 -10.07
C ARG A 574 -4.23 -11.70 -8.65
N PHE A 575 -5.40 -11.12 -8.42
CA PHE A 575 -6.07 -11.21 -7.12
C PHE A 575 -7.58 -11.13 -7.26
N ASN A 576 -8.32 -12.02 -6.60
CA ASN A 576 -9.75 -11.89 -6.40
C ASN A 576 -10.17 -12.26 -4.98
N ALA A 577 -11.25 -11.66 -4.52
CA ALA A 577 -11.83 -11.94 -3.21
C ALA A 577 -13.36 -12.06 -3.26
N MET A 578 -13.89 -12.99 -2.46
CA MET A 578 -15.32 -13.07 -2.16
C MET A 578 -15.64 -12.26 -0.91
N MET A 579 -16.52 -11.27 -1.03
CA MET A 579 -16.91 -10.35 0.05
C MET A 579 -18.40 -10.01 -0.03
N TYR A 580 -18.94 -9.38 1.02
CA TYR A 580 -20.31 -8.87 1.02
C TYR A 580 -20.40 -7.52 0.30
N GLU A 581 -21.37 -7.42 -0.61
CA GLU A 581 -21.62 -6.26 -1.46
C GLU A 581 -23.01 -5.67 -1.18
N ASP A 582 -23.12 -4.34 -1.13
CA ASP A 582 -24.41 -3.64 -1.09
C ASP A 582 -25.02 -3.58 -2.49
N MET A 583 -26.02 -4.44 -2.71
CA MET A 583 -26.68 -4.64 -4.00
C MET A 583 -27.56 -3.47 -4.42
N SER A 584 -27.87 -2.55 -3.50
CA SER A 584 -28.54 -1.28 -3.83
C SER A 584 -27.64 -0.38 -4.68
N ASN A 585 -26.33 -0.61 -4.63
CA ASN A 585 -25.28 0.18 -5.27
C ASN A 585 -24.47 -0.65 -6.28
N GLN A 586 -25.11 -1.63 -6.91
CA GLN A 586 -24.47 -2.51 -7.89
C GLN A 586 -24.32 -1.86 -9.28
N GLY A 587 -23.28 -2.28 -9.99
CA GLY A 587 -23.04 -1.92 -11.37
C GLY A 587 -22.35 -3.04 -12.17
N PRO A 588 -22.02 -2.76 -13.45
CA PRO A 588 -21.43 -3.76 -14.36
C PRO A 588 -20.02 -4.24 -13.96
N PHE A 589 -19.35 -3.55 -13.04
CA PHE A 589 -18.01 -3.88 -12.56
C PHE A 589 -17.96 -4.34 -11.10
N GLY A 590 -19.12 -4.46 -10.44
CA GLY A 590 -19.27 -4.83 -9.02
C GLY A 590 -20.14 -3.83 -8.26
N ALA A 591 -20.16 -3.94 -6.94
CA ALA A 591 -20.86 -3.01 -6.06
C ALA A 591 -19.95 -2.44 -4.97
N MET A 592 -20.53 -1.62 -4.08
CA MET A 592 -19.83 -1.18 -2.88
C MET A 592 -19.66 -2.34 -1.90
N ILE A 593 -18.41 -2.64 -1.58
CA ILE A 593 -18.07 -3.68 -0.62
C ILE A 593 -18.26 -3.16 0.80
N LEU A 594 -18.76 -4.03 1.67
CA LEU A 594 -18.95 -3.73 3.08
C LEU A 594 -17.75 -4.22 3.92
N PRO A 595 -17.30 -3.43 4.91
CA PRO A 595 -16.18 -3.80 5.77
C PRO A 595 -16.54 -4.93 6.75
N PHE A 596 -15.51 -5.66 7.21
CA PHE A 596 -15.61 -6.57 8.36
C PHE A 596 -15.08 -5.92 9.65
N ASP A 597 -15.70 -6.22 10.79
CA ASP A 597 -15.16 -5.92 12.13
C ASP A 597 -14.16 -7.03 12.48
N TYR A 598 -12.87 -6.72 12.52
CA TYR A 598 -11.82 -7.72 12.72
C TYR A 598 -12.00 -8.50 14.02
N LYS A 599 -12.31 -7.83 15.14
CA LYS A 599 -12.50 -8.52 16.42
C LYS A 599 -13.55 -9.62 16.29
N THR A 600 -14.74 -9.27 15.81
CA THR A 600 -15.82 -10.25 15.65
C THR A 600 -15.44 -11.32 14.61
N TYR A 601 -14.80 -10.93 13.50
CA TYR A 601 -14.40 -11.88 12.46
C TYR A 601 -13.44 -12.95 12.98
N TYR A 602 -12.30 -12.54 13.54
CA TYR A 602 -11.23 -13.44 13.97
C TYR A 602 -11.62 -14.26 15.22
N GLU A 603 -12.47 -13.74 16.11
CA GLU A 603 -12.90 -14.47 17.32
C GLU A 603 -13.99 -15.50 17.05
N THR A 604 -14.96 -15.21 16.17
CA THR A 604 -16.18 -16.03 16.04
C THR A 604 -16.29 -16.78 14.72
N GLY A 605 -15.62 -16.32 13.66
CA GLY A 605 -15.82 -16.83 12.30
C GLY A 605 -17.20 -16.52 11.72
N ASP A 606 -18.00 -15.68 12.38
CA ASP A 606 -19.28 -15.19 11.87
C ASP A 606 -19.05 -13.94 11.02
N SER A 607 -18.73 -14.20 9.75
CA SER A 607 -18.46 -13.16 8.75
C SER A 607 -19.63 -12.19 8.59
N ARG A 608 -20.88 -12.68 8.69
CA ARG A 608 -22.08 -11.85 8.59
C ARG A 608 -22.23 -10.91 9.79
N ALA A 609 -22.04 -11.41 11.00
CA ALA A 609 -22.08 -10.59 12.21
C ALA A 609 -20.96 -9.53 12.20
N ALA A 610 -19.77 -9.89 11.70
CA ALA A 610 -18.66 -8.95 11.54
C ALA A 610 -19.03 -7.79 10.60
N VAL A 611 -19.71 -8.04 9.47
CA VAL A 611 -20.21 -6.96 8.60
C VAL A 611 -21.28 -6.13 9.30
N VAL A 612 -22.28 -6.77 9.91
CA VAL A 612 -23.37 -6.05 10.62
C VAL A 612 -22.79 -5.10 11.67
N LYS A 613 -21.74 -5.50 12.38
CA LYS A 613 -21.09 -4.66 13.37
C LYS A 613 -20.27 -3.53 12.75
N ALA A 614 -19.48 -3.82 11.71
CA ALA A 614 -18.64 -2.81 11.07
C ALA A 614 -19.44 -1.68 10.42
N VAL A 615 -20.54 -2.00 9.72
CA VAL A 615 -21.38 -0.98 9.05
C VAL A 615 -22.14 -0.09 10.04
N GLN A 616 -22.18 -0.46 11.31
CA GLN A 616 -22.74 0.37 12.38
C GLN A 616 -21.76 1.43 12.89
N ASP A 617 -20.49 1.40 12.47
CA ASP A 617 -19.55 2.48 12.77
C ASP A 617 -20.16 3.83 12.33
N PRO A 618 -20.12 4.86 13.18
CA PRO A 618 -20.74 6.15 12.88
C PRO A 618 -20.31 6.73 11.53
N ILE A 619 -19.03 6.62 11.11
CA ILE A 619 -18.59 7.15 9.82
C ILE A 619 -19.20 6.38 8.65
N VAL A 620 -19.31 5.06 8.76
CA VAL A 620 -19.93 4.22 7.72
C VAL A 620 -21.42 4.55 7.61
N ARG A 621 -22.10 4.78 8.74
CA ARG A 621 -23.48 5.30 8.73
C ARG A 621 -23.59 6.66 8.05
N ARG A 622 -22.61 7.56 8.22
CA ARG A 622 -22.62 8.86 7.55
C ARG A 622 -22.49 8.74 6.03
N MET A 623 -21.79 7.73 5.51
CA MET A 623 -21.68 7.49 4.06
C MET A 623 -23.04 7.24 3.40
N TYR A 624 -24.03 6.73 4.16
CA TYR A 624 -25.42 6.55 3.71
C TYR A 624 -26.31 7.78 3.95
N GLN A 625 -25.73 8.95 4.20
CA GLN A 625 -26.46 10.21 4.41
C GLN A 625 -26.15 11.23 3.33
N GLU A 626 -27.09 12.14 3.08
CA GLU A 626 -27.02 13.16 2.01
C GLU A 626 -25.69 13.92 1.93
N PRO A 627 -25.07 14.37 3.05
CA PRO A 627 -23.81 15.11 2.96
C PRO A 627 -22.67 14.32 2.31
N PHE A 628 -22.49 13.05 2.70
CA PHE A 628 -21.45 12.20 2.11
C PHE A 628 -21.81 11.73 0.71
N LYS A 629 -23.10 11.49 0.46
CA LYS A 629 -23.61 11.16 -0.88
C LYS A 629 -23.12 12.19 -1.89
N LEU A 630 -23.44 13.45 -1.65
CA LEU A 630 -23.15 14.56 -2.58
C LEU A 630 -21.66 14.91 -2.63
N TYR A 631 -20.98 14.87 -1.49
CA TYR A 631 -19.57 15.23 -1.42
C TYR A 631 -18.67 14.17 -2.06
N MET A 632 -18.89 12.88 -1.78
CA MET A 632 -17.93 11.83 -2.07
C MET A 632 -18.52 10.63 -2.80
N MET A 633 -19.64 10.08 -2.33
CA MET A 633 -20.09 8.77 -2.80
C MET A 633 -20.60 8.79 -4.24
N ASP A 634 -21.30 9.84 -4.67
CA ASP A 634 -21.77 9.93 -6.07
C ASP A 634 -20.59 9.94 -7.05
N GLU A 635 -19.55 10.72 -6.75
CA GLU A 635 -18.34 10.80 -7.57
C GLU A 635 -17.55 9.47 -7.54
N PHE A 636 -17.40 8.87 -6.36
CA PHE A 636 -16.73 7.58 -6.19
C PHE A 636 -17.44 6.46 -6.97
N MET A 637 -18.77 6.41 -6.89
CA MET A 637 -19.57 5.40 -7.57
C MET A 637 -19.63 5.60 -9.07
N ALA A 638 -19.57 6.85 -9.56
CA ALA A 638 -19.40 7.11 -10.99
C ALA A 638 -18.09 6.49 -11.52
N TYR A 639 -16.98 6.61 -10.78
CA TYR A 639 -15.72 5.93 -11.14
C TYR A 639 -15.83 4.40 -11.09
N PHE A 640 -16.70 3.83 -10.26
CA PHE A 640 -17.04 2.39 -10.24
C PHE A 640 -17.95 1.95 -11.41
N GLY A 641 -18.46 2.88 -12.21
CA GLY A 641 -19.39 2.60 -13.30
C GLY A 641 -20.86 2.55 -12.88
N VAL A 642 -21.18 3.03 -11.67
CA VAL A 642 -22.55 3.22 -11.18
C VAL A 642 -22.91 4.71 -11.34
N THR A 643 -23.42 5.04 -12.53
CA THR A 643 -23.66 6.43 -12.96
C THR A 643 -25.00 7.01 -12.49
N ASP A 644 -25.88 6.18 -11.93
CA ASP A 644 -27.21 6.59 -11.46
C ASP A 644 -27.18 7.21 -10.04
N GLY A 645 -25.98 7.32 -9.47
CA GLY A 645 -25.71 7.88 -8.14
C GLY A 645 -25.81 6.85 -7.01
N TRP A 646 -25.19 7.20 -5.88
CA TRP A 646 -25.18 6.40 -4.66
C TRP A 646 -26.56 6.36 -4.01
N GLN A 647 -27.08 5.15 -3.80
CA GLN A 647 -28.31 4.90 -3.08
C GLN A 647 -28.05 4.87 -1.58
N THR A 648 -28.81 5.67 -0.83
CA THR A 648 -28.69 5.81 0.63
C THR A 648 -29.50 4.76 1.40
N LEU A 649 -29.89 3.66 0.76
CA LEU A 649 -30.53 2.55 1.48
C LEU A 649 -29.51 1.91 2.42
N TYR A 650 -29.73 2.07 3.71
CA TYR A 650 -28.80 1.56 4.72
C TYR A 650 -28.84 0.01 4.77
N PRO A 651 -27.69 -0.68 4.71
CA PRO A 651 -27.64 -2.13 4.52
C PRO A 651 -27.99 -2.95 5.76
N VAL A 652 -28.33 -2.31 6.89
CA VAL A 652 -28.74 -2.99 8.13
C VAL A 652 -30.06 -2.44 8.66
N VAL A 653 -31.06 -3.31 8.79
CA VAL A 653 -32.37 -3.01 9.40
C VAL A 653 -32.64 -4.06 10.47
N ASP A 654 -33.00 -3.62 11.69
CA ASP A 654 -33.26 -4.50 12.84
C ASP A 654 -32.15 -5.53 13.10
N GLY A 655 -30.89 -5.12 12.92
CA GLY A 655 -29.71 -5.96 13.13
C GLY A 655 -29.47 -7.01 12.04
N LYS A 656 -30.19 -6.95 10.91
CA LYS A 656 -30.03 -7.89 9.79
C LYS A 656 -29.58 -7.16 8.54
N LEU A 657 -28.72 -7.83 7.76
CA LEU A 657 -28.35 -7.33 6.43
C LEU A 657 -29.56 -7.36 5.49
N VAL A 658 -29.74 -6.28 4.74
CA VAL A 658 -30.81 -6.09 3.73
C VAL A 658 -30.17 -5.64 2.43
N ASN A 659 -30.53 -6.27 1.30
CA ASN A 659 -29.91 -6.04 -0.02
C ASN A 659 -28.38 -6.21 -0.01
N VAL A 660 -27.89 -7.19 0.73
CA VAL A 660 -26.45 -7.51 0.79
C VAL A 660 -26.26 -8.95 0.39
N GLU A 661 -25.37 -9.19 -0.58
CA GLU A 661 -25.08 -10.52 -1.11
C GLU A 661 -23.57 -10.78 -1.15
N PRO A 662 -23.13 -12.04 -0.96
CA PRO A 662 -21.74 -12.41 -1.08
C PRO A 662 -21.35 -12.62 -2.55
N HIS A 663 -20.25 -12.01 -2.97
CA HIS A 663 -19.84 -11.98 -4.35
C HIS A 663 -18.32 -12.01 -4.52
N TRP A 664 -17.86 -12.77 -5.51
CA TRP A 664 -16.52 -12.57 -6.07
C TRP A 664 -16.51 -11.27 -6.88
N MET A 665 -15.41 -10.53 -6.85
CA MET A 665 -15.28 -9.36 -7.71
C MET A 665 -15.49 -9.75 -9.16
N ARG A 666 -16.16 -8.88 -9.93
CA ARG A 666 -16.53 -9.14 -11.34
C ARG A 666 -15.33 -9.22 -12.29
N GLN A 667 -14.13 -9.00 -11.78
CA GLN A 667 -12.85 -9.24 -12.45
C GLN A 667 -11.75 -9.40 -11.40
N MET A 668 -10.65 -10.06 -11.78
CA MET A 668 -9.41 -10.10 -11.03
C MET A 668 -8.81 -8.69 -10.98
N GLY A 669 -8.36 -8.24 -9.82
CA GLY A 669 -7.42 -7.13 -9.72
C GLY A 669 -6.06 -7.53 -10.30
N THR A 670 -5.38 -6.58 -10.94
CA THR A 670 -4.05 -6.76 -11.52
C THR A 670 -3.08 -5.88 -10.74
N LEU A 671 -2.39 -6.42 -9.75
CA LEU A 671 -1.45 -5.67 -8.93
C LEU A 671 -0.07 -5.63 -9.62
N MET A 672 0.52 -4.45 -9.76
CA MET A 672 1.87 -4.35 -10.33
C MET A 672 2.90 -5.03 -9.43
N VAL A 673 3.89 -5.68 -10.05
CA VAL A 673 5.07 -6.25 -9.41
C VAL A 673 6.31 -5.59 -10.00
N ASN A 674 7.06 -4.85 -9.18
CA ASN A 674 8.21 -4.03 -9.58
C ASN A 674 9.47 -4.30 -8.71
N HIS A 675 9.40 -5.33 -7.86
CA HIS A 675 10.46 -5.80 -6.97
C HIS A 675 10.51 -7.33 -7.05
N GLY A 676 11.53 -7.93 -6.46
CA GLY A 676 11.83 -9.36 -6.67
C GLY A 676 12.59 -9.56 -7.98
N ILE A 677 13.39 -8.55 -8.38
CA ILE A 677 14.12 -8.56 -9.64
C ILE A 677 15.27 -9.55 -9.55
N GLN A 678 15.33 -10.51 -10.46
CA GLN A 678 16.43 -11.46 -10.57
C GLN A 678 17.55 -10.92 -11.47
N GLY A 679 18.79 -11.33 -11.17
CA GLY A 679 19.97 -10.86 -11.89
C GLY A 679 20.09 -11.43 -13.31
N SER A 680 19.57 -12.63 -13.52
CA SER A 680 19.31 -13.19 -14.84
C SER A 680 17.85 -12.92 -15.21
N GLY A 681 17.59 -12.81 -16.51
CA GLY A 681 16.23 -12.81 -17.01
C GLY A 681 15.94 -14.11 -17.73
N ARG A 682 14.67 -14.30 -18.07
CA ARG A 682 14.15 -15.45 -18.83
C ARG A 682 14.89 -15.74 -20.12
N ASP A 683 14.97 -17.02 -20.46
CA ASP A 683 15.45 -17.51 -21.74
C ASP A 683 14.38 -17.39 -22.82
N CYS A 684 14.79 -17.43 -24.09
CA CYS A 684 13.87 -17.30 -25.24
C CYS A 684 12.79 -18.39 -25.21
N THR A 685 13.16 -19.62 -24.89
CA THR A 685 12.29 -20.80 -24.84
C THR A 685 11.21 -20.72 -23.76
N ASP A 686 11.42 -19.91 -22.72
CA ASP A 686 10.42 -19.70 -21.66
C ASP A 686 9.16 -19.04 -22.22
N CYS A 687 9.31 -18.20 -23.26
CA CYS A 687 8.20 -17.47 -23.88
C CYS A 687 7.84 -18.02 -25.27
N HIS A 688 8.83 -18.39 -26.07
CA HIS A 688 8.69 -18.73 -27.49
C HIS A 688 8.53 -20.24 -27.71
N SER A 689 7.81 -20.94 -26.84
CA SER A 689 7.51 -22.36 -27.02
C SER A 689 6.00 -22.59 -26.97
N PRO A 690 5.49 -23.71 -27.52
CA PRO A 690 4.06 -24.03 -27.47
C PRO A 690 3.50 -24.11 -26.05
N ASP A 691 4.34 -24.50 -25.09
CA ASP A 691 4.02 -24.56 -23.65
C ASP A 691 4.65 -23.38 -22.87
N GLY A 692 5.02 -22.31 -23.57
CA GLY A 692 5.65 -21.13 -22.99
C GLY A 692 4.70 -20.32 -22.11
N ILE A 693 5.28 -19.44 -21.28
CA ILE A 693 4.53 -18.62 -20.32
C ILE A 693 3.69 -17.51 -20.97
N MET A 694 3.90 -17.27 -22.27
CA MET A 694 3.31 -16.15 -23.01
C MET A 694 2.17 -16.64 -23.92
N ASP A 695 0.93 -16.39 -23.51
CA ASP A 695 -0.23 -16.69 -24.33
C ASP A 695 -0.44 -15.58 -25.38
N PHE A 696 0.21 -15.73 -26.55
CA PHE A 696 0.17 -14.72 -27.62
C PHE A 696 -1.23 -14.51 -28.19
N SER A 697 -2.06 -15.55 -28.23
CA SER A 697 -3.45 -15.45 -28.64
C SER A 697 -4.23 -14.53 -27.69
N LYS A 698 -4.08 -14.72 -26.37
CA LYS A 698 -4.63 -13.81 -25.36
C LYS A 698 -3.98 -12.43 -25.38
N LEU A 699 -2.81 -12.24 -25.97
CA LEU A 699 -2.24 -10.89 -26.19
C LEU A 699 -2.72 -10.22 -27.47
N GLY A 700 -3.67 -10.82 -28.19
CA GLY A 700 -4.29 -10.26 -29.38
C GLY A 700 -3.43 -10.38 -30.65
N TYR A 701 -2.48 -11.31 -30.68
CA TYR A 701 -1.80 -11.70 -31.92
C TYR A 701 -2.73 -12.60 -32.77
N THR A 702 -2.58 -12.55 -34.10
CA THR A 702 -3.35 -13.44 -34.98
C THR A 702 -2.87 -14.89 -34.80
N PRO A 703 -3.68 -15.90 -35.11
CA PRO A 703 -3.27 -17.30 -35.00
C PRO A 703 -1.97 -17.61 -35.76
N GLU A 704 -1.79 -17.03 -36.94
CA GLU A 704 -0.57 -17.19 -37.74
C GLU A 704 0.64 -16.59 -37.03
N ARG A 705 0.50 -15.38 -36.50
CA ARG A 705 1.61 -14.71 -35.80
C ARG A 705 1.91 -15.34 -34.45
N ALA A 706 0.91 -15.84 -33.74
CA ALA A 706 1.11 -16.59 -32.50
C ALA A 706 1.91 -17.86 -32.77
N ALA A 707 1.54 -18.65 -33.78
CA ALA A 707 2.28 -19.85 -34.18
C ALA A 707 3.75 -19.54 -34.58
N GLU A 708 3.99 -18.43 -35.29
CA GLU A 708 5.35 -17.96 -35.57
C GLU A 708 6.14 -17.58 -34.31
N LEU A 709 5.48 -16.99 -33.32
CA LEU A 709 6.11 -16.59 -32.05
C LEU A 709 6.34 -17.79 -31.13
N GLU A 710 5.64 -18.90 -31.31
CA GLU A 710 5.82 -20.14 -30.53
C GLU A 710 6.89 -21.07 -31.13
N ASP A 711 7.49 -20.69 -32.27
CA ASP A 711 8.56 -21.43 -32.94
C ASP A 711 9.93 -20.76 -32.73
N VAL A 712 10.71 -21.31 -31.79
CA VAL A 712 12.07 -20.83 -31.47
C VAL A 712 13.02 -20.94 -32.66
N ASP A 713 12.86 -21.95 -33.52
CA ASP A 713 13.78 -22.17 -34.65
C ASP A 713 13.60 -21.07 -35.70
N ILE A 714 12.38 -20.52 -35.87
CA ILE A 714 12.14 -19.33 -36.70
C ILE A 714 12.71 -18.07 -36.03
N ALA A 715 12.58 -17.95 -34.70
CA ALA A 715 13.15 -16.83 -33.94
C ALA A 715 14.70 -16.80 -34.01
N GLU A 716 15.35 -17.97 -34.00
CA GLU A 716 16.79 -18.11 -34.21
C GLU A 716 17.18 -18.04 -35.70
N GLN A 717 16.39 -18.56 -36.65
CA GLN A 717 16.72 -18.50 -38.10
C GLN A 717 16.66 -17.10 -38.69
N LEU A 718 15.76 -16.22 -38.22
CA LEU A 718 15.75 -14.80 -38.60
C LEU A 718 17.10 -14.11 -38.32
N THR A 719 17.90 -14.62 -37.38
CA THR A 719 19.25 -14.11 -37.09
C THR A 719 20.27 -14.50 -38.17
N SER A 720 20.10 -15.67 -38.79
CA SER A 720 21.02 -16.17 -39.80
C SER A 720 20.85 -15.44 -41.12
N ASP A 721 19.61 -15.08 -41.48
CA ASP A 721 19.32 -14.38 -42.73
C ASP A 721 19.67 -12.88 -42.65
N GLU A 722 19.44 -12.19 -41.51
CA GLU A 722 19.85 -10.78 -41.35
C GLU A 722 21.37 -10.60 -41.24
N MET A 723 22.08 -11.57 -40.61
CA MET A 723 23.55 -11.60 -40.63
C MET A 723 24.10 -11.92 -42.03
N SER A 724 23.37 -12.70 -42.84
CA SER A 724 23.74 -12.94 -44.24
C SER A 724 23.50 -11.72 -45.14
N ALA A 725 22.45 -10.94 -44.87
CA ALA A 725 22.09 -9.76 -45.67
C ALA A 725 23.05 -8.57 -45.47
N GLN A 726 23.64 -8.41 -44.27
CA GLN A 726 24.66 -7.39 -44.00
C GLN A 726 26.07 -7.80 -44.45
N ALA A 727 26.27 -9.04 -44.90
CA ALA A 727 27.53 -9.58 -45.38
C ALA A 727 27.69 -9.54 -46.92
N THR A 728 26.86 -8.78 -47.63
CA THR A 728 27.11 -8.49 -49.05
C THR A 728 28.07 -7.30 -49.19
N PRO A 729 29.27 -7.49 -49.76
CA PRO A 729 30.16 -6.37 -50.05
C PRO A 729 29.50 -5.51 -51.14
N SER A 730 29.47 -4.20 -50.94
CA SER A 730 29.30 -3.27 -52.05
C SER A 730 30.60 -3.29 -52.86
N ASP A 731 30.52 -3.82 -54.07
CA ASP A 731 31.54 -3.65 -55.12
C ASP A 731 31.72 -2.16 -55.51
#